data_AF-A0A2E6NPI6-F1
#
_entry.id   AF-A0A2E6NPI6-F1
#
_cell.length_a   1.000
_cell.length_b   1.000
_cell.length_c   1.000
_cell.angle_alpha   90.00
_cell.angle_beta   90.00
_cell.angle_gamma   90.00
#
_symmetry.space_group_name_H-M   'P 1'
#
loop_
_entity.id
_entity.type
_entity.pdbx_description
1 polymer ?
#
loop_
_entity_poly.entity_id
_entity_poly.type
_entity_poly.pdbx_seq_one_letter_code
_entity_poly.pdbx_strand_id
1 'polypeptide(L)'
;MFLLSTATVLFTLAIFKLLSFFIMPSLFFDLLFVGFPIGAFIGVRFFKIQLSSFRKTLWLVQLVMILSVAAALSCKHFDYLRAHLFEVDLFKLLAQMATFTGLFVPFFCAYGLSEYLGYQVGRERLRGRMPLVYGLYLFGAAFAYIFIQFALPVLGVARIICMSIFLVTLASCLIANRGPSRKFLAIESALLLCAALIPYSPVEEGFLRLYKGDSPQSTAAYRARGFEFAFQQWGDYSLTEIMENKAYTPEDGGPKFTGFYNDLMQWEFSPRYGFTERSLGMVPINQAPGGGSIAIIGSGGGRQVRWARQPRFNFSEIVAIELEPAVFKAVRGEELKAKFANVYEGEEVKPIRHEARGYMETSTRKFDLIYLPSVGGYPQMMLEPGNMIRTVDAYVTLRDHLSENGLLAIWYPTGLDPEGVLTDQYVQTLRSEQVNLTVRAYFNSQEFLILASPSGDARFLDLDKVDEFLLATDDGLDLPPNPAARCGPYTVIDRDTFSAISDDQPFLAGNVSHIFSLGQVSKLFSITAGLLLAIGIVLVLTLRKRGDPKIEGRSYTQVIAISFLIGANFLILEHYLILALFKKLYVFHDALVLGAISFLVLSGLGSIFISIRLLPLFQLIGSVFCVLLLFLQPTLSPTATILLLAPVAFVTGSFFPALFEQASHNPLAVFAMDAVGAGLGSMTAFFLPIAFGFDTFFPVAAGVFILTSVCTYLFFRRRGPASRTDENLHGQAPDASGPRNPQDPSP
;
A
#
# COMPACT_ATOMS: atom_id res chain seq x y z
N MET A 1 3.96 3.96 24.92
CA MET A 1 4.18 2.78 24.07
C MET A 1 3.09 2.68 23.04
N PHE A 2 1.87 2.25 23.40
CA PHE A 2 0.71 2.23 22.50
C PHE A 2 0.53 3.56 21.74
N LEU A 3 0.46 4.69 22.45
CA LEU A 3 0.32 6.02 21.84
C LEU A 3 1.50 6.39 20.92
N LEU A 4 2.73 6.01 21.29
CA LEU A 4 3.91 6.30 20.48
C LEU A 4 3.86 5.52 19.17
N SER A 5 3.60 4.20 19.25
CA SER A 5 3.49 3.35 18.06
C SER A 5 2.33 3.77 17.17
N THR A 6 1.16 4.08 17.77
CA THR A 6 0.02 4.64 17.03
C THR A 6 0.43 5.90 16.29
N ALA A 7 1.08 6.84 16.98
CA ALA A 7 1.48 8.11 16.40
C ALA A 7 2.46 7.95 15.24
N THR A 8 3.53 7.17 15.43
CA THR A 8 4.57 7.02 14.42
C THR A 8 4.07 6.28 13.20
N VAL A 9 3.28 5.20 13.38
CA VAL A 9 2.68 4.46 12.25
C VAL A 9 1.64 5.32 11.54
N LEU A 10 0.78 6.05 12.27
CA LEU A 10 -0.20 6.94 11.67
C LEU A 10 0.47 8.05 10.85
N PHE A 11 1.55 8.63 11.35
CA PHE A 11 2.35 9.61 10.61
C PHE A 11 2.97 8.99 9.34
N THR A 12 3.58 7.80 9.45
CA THR A 12 4.13 7.06 8.30
C THR A 12 3.05 6.80 7.24
N LEU A 13 1.86 6.37 7.63
CA LEU A 13 0.74 6.11 6.70
C LEU A 13 0.23 7.40 6.03
N ALA A 14 0.19 8.52 6.77
CA ALA A 14 -0.20 9.82 6.21
C ALA A 14 0.84 10.34 5.20
N ILE A 15 2.13 10.25 5.52
CA ILE A 15 3.21 10.61 4.59
C ILE A 15 3.22 9.67 3.39
N PHE A 16 2.95 8.38 3.57
CA PHE A 16 2.82 7.41 2.48
C PHE A 16 1.70 7.79 1.51
N LYS A 17 0.52 8.17 2.02
CA LYS A 17 -0.60 8.66 1.19
C LYS A 17 -0.20 9.92 0.39
N LEU A 18 0.58 10.82 0.98
CA LEU A 18 1.14 11.96 0.25
C LEU A 18 2.11 11.50 -0.84
N LEU A 19 3.14 10.73 -0.50
CA LEU A 19 4.17 10.28 -1.44
C LEU A 19 3.63 9.48 -2.65
N SER A 20 2.43 8.89 -2.53
CA SER A 20 1.72 8.27 -3.65
C SER A 20 1.44 9.22 -4.83
N PHE A 21 1.57 10.55 -4.63
CA PHE A 21 1.46 11.55 -5.69
C PHE A 21 2.70 11.59 -6.61
N PHE A 22 3.86 11.12 -6.12
CA PHE A 22 5.17 11.41 -6.72
C PHE A 22 6.02 10.18 -7.04
N ILE A 23 5.88 9.08 -6.27
CA ILE A 23 6.70 7.88 -6.44
C ILE A 23 5.93 6.60 -6.14
N MET A 24 6.53 5.48 -6.55
CA MET A 24 6.26 4.16 -5.96
C MET A 24 6.58 4.18 -4.46
N PRO A 25 5.57 4.18 -3.59
CA PRO A 25 5.79 4.52 -2.19
C PRO A 25 6.22 3.32 -1.33
N SER A 26 6.39 2.12 -1.91
CA SER A 26 6.88 0.92 -1.21
C SER A 26 8.30 1.11 -0.64
N LEU A 27 9.18 1.81 -1.36
CA LEU A 27 10.55 2.10 -0.93
C LEU A 27 10.62 2.97 0.35
N PHE A 28 9.56 3.73 0.65
CA PHE A 28 9.48 4.55 1.86
C PHE A 28 9.40 3.68 3.12
N PHE A 29 8.71 2.53 3.05
CA PHE A 29 8.69 1.58 4.16
C PHE A 29 10.03 0.86 4.31
N ASP A 30 10.78 0.65 3.23
CA ASP A 30 12.10 0.04 3.33
C ASP A 30 13.12 0.88 4.13
N LEU A 31 12.88 2.19 4.25
CA LEU A 31 13.68 3.08 5.11
C LEU A 31 13.57 2.77 6.60
N LEU A 32 12.48 2.10 7.04
CA LEU A 32 12.37 1.59 8.41
C LEU A 32 13.57 0.71 8.75
N PHE A 33 13.96 -0.16 7.83
CA PHE A 33 14.96 -1.21 8.07
C PHE A 33 16.39 -0.69 8.12
N VAL A 34 16.65 0.50 7.55
CA VAL A 34 17.93 1.21 7.68
C VAL A 34 17.90 2.17 8.88
N GLY A 35 16.82 2.93 9.02
CA GLY A 35 16.69 3.93 10.09
C GLY A 35 16.65 3.31 11.48
N PHE A 36 15.95 2.19 11.66
CA PHE A 36 15.75 1.60 12.99
C PHE A 36 17.04 1.16 13.67
N PRO A 37 17.92 0.37 13.01
CA PRO A 37 19.21 0.01 13.57
C PRO A 37 20.04 1.24 13.93
N ILE A 38 20.16 2.21 13.02
CA ILE A 38 20.94 3.44 13.23
C ILE A 38 20.41 4.22 14.44
N GLY A 39 19.09 4.36 14.54
CA GLY A 39 18.40 4.96 15.67
C GLY A 39 18.73 4.28 17.01
N ALA A 40 18.64 2.95 17.06
CA ALA A 40 18.97 2.18 18.26
C ALA A 40 20.45 2.36 18.68
N PHE A 41 21.38 2.40 17.71
CA PHE A 41 22.78 2.67 17.96
C PHE A 41 23.02 4.06 18.57
N ILE A 42 22.36 5.09 18.04
CA ILE A 42 22.36 6.44 18.61
C ILE A 42 21.82 6.39 20.04
N GLY A 43 20.77 5.60 20.28
CA GLY A 43 20.16 5.40 21.59
C GLY A 43 21.15 4.89 22.62
N VAL A 44 21.81 3.78 22.33
CA VAL A 44 22.81 3.20 23.24
C VAL A 44 24.00 4.12 23.46
N ARG A 45 24.40 4.91 22.46
CA ARG A 45 25.56 5.80 22.57
C ARG A 45 25.29 7.05 23.41
N PHE A 46 24.12 7.66 23.27
CA PHE A 46 23.86 9.01 23.79
C PHE A 46 22.78 9.06 24.89
N PHE A 47 22.00 8.00 25.08
CA PHE A 47 20.89 8.00 26.01
C PHE A 47 21.05 6.90 27.07
N LYS A 48 20.82 7.28 28.33
CA LYS A 48 20.71 6.31 29.43
C LYS A 48 19.35 5.63 29.38
N ILE A 49 19.26 4.36 29.77
CA ILE A 49 17.99 3.64 29.91
C ILE A 49 17.27 4.17 31.16
N GLN A 50 16.41 5.16 30.96
CA GLN A 50 15.59 5.77 32.00
C GLN A 50 14.46 6.58 31.36
N LEU A 51 13.39 6.81 32.14
CA LEU A 51 12.19 7.50 31.66
C LEU A 51 12.47 8.92 31.15
N SER A 52 13.41 9.64 31.77
CA SER A 52 13.77 11.00 31.36
C SER A 52 14.46 11.04 29.99
N SER A 53 15.31 10.06 29.68
CA SER A 53 15.93 9.91 28.36
C SER A 53 14.90 9.51 27.32
N PHE A 54 14.01 8.57 27.63
CA PHE A 54 12.92 8.18 26.75
C PHE A 54 12.04 9.39 26.38
N ARG A 55 11.69 10.24 27.35
CA ARG A 55 10.98 11.50 27.07
C ARG A 55 11.73 12.43 26.10
N LYS A 56 13.07 12.54 26.21
CA LYS A 56 13.87 13.34 25.25
C LYS A 56 13.76 12.79 23.83
N THR A 57 13.63 11.48 23.66
CA THR A 57 13.46 10.88 22.33
C THR A 57 12.10 11.20 21.72
N LEU A 58 11.06 11.37 22.54
CA LEU A 58 9.75 11.81 22.04
C LEU A 58 9.78 13.23 21.48
N TRP A 59 10.52 14.15 22.13
CA TRP A 59 10.79 15.49 21.57
C TRP A 59 11.53 15.41 20.24
N LEU A 60 12.53 14.53 20.14
CA LEU A 60 13.26 14.33 18.89
C LEU A 60 12.32 13.80 17.79
N VAL A 61 11.46 12.83 18.09
CA VAL A 61 10.46 12.28 17.16
C VAL A 61 9.54 13.39 16.64
N GLN A 62 9.01 14.25 17.53
CA GLN A 62 8.18 15.38 17.10
C GLN A 62 8.94 16.36 16.18
N LEU A 63 10.18 16.70 16.54
CA LEU A 63 10.99 17.60 15.72
C LEU A 63 11.18 17.02 14.32
N VAL A 64 11.56 15.75 14.20
CA VAL A 64 11.76 15.13 12.89
C VAL A 64 10.44 14.87 12.15
N MET A 65 9.30 14.70 12.84
CA MET A 65 7.98 14.71 12.20
C MET A 65 7.72 16.05 11.52
N ILE A 66 7.94 17.17 12.21
CA ILE A 66 7.77 18.52 11.63
C ILE A 66 8.72 18.73 10.44
N LEU A 67 9.99 18.33 10.57
CA LEU A 67 10.95 18.40 9.48
C LEU A 67 10.54 17.51 8.29
N SER A 68 9.94 16.36 8.55
CA SER A 68 9.43 15.46 7.50
C SER A 68 8.21 16.03 6.79
N VAL A 69 7.37 16.81 7.48
CA VAL A 69 6.29 17.57 6.83
C VAL A 69 6.87 18.63 5.89
N ALA A 70 7.88 19.37 6.36
CA ALA A 70 8.58 20.35 5.51
C ALA A 70 9.26 19.68 4.29
N ALA A 71 9.83 18.49 4.49
CA ALA A 71 10.39 17.69 3.41
C ALA A 71 9.31 17.19 2.42
N ALA A 72 8.15 16.75 2.92
CA ALA A 72 7.05 16.35 2.06
C ALA A 72 6.56 17.52 1.18
N LEU A 73 6.47 18.73 1.75
CA LEU A 73 6.10 19.95 1.00
C LEU A 73 7.12 20.33 -0.08
N SER A 74 8.38 19.89 0.03
CA SER A 74 9.40 20.14 -0.99
C SER A 74 9.50 19.03 -2.05
N CYS A 75 8.86 17.88 -1.86
CA CYS A 75 8.92 16.74 -2.78
C CYS A 75 8.51 17.08 -4.21
N LYS A 76 7.56 18.01 -4.41
CA LYS A 76 7.11 18.47 -5.73
C LYS A 76 8.24 19.05 -6.61
N HIS A 77 9.34 19.50 -6.02
CA HIS A 77 10.49 20.02 -6.75
C HIS A 77 11.42 18.91 -7.28
N PHE A 78 11.19 17.67 -6.88
CA PHE A 78 11.98 16.49 -7.26
C PHE A 78 11.13 15.44 -7.98
N ASP A 79 9.95 15.82 -8.46
CA ASP A 79 8.95 14.95 -9.07
C ASP A 79 9.31 14.60 -10.53
N TYR A 80 10.21 13.63 -10.71
CA TYR A 80 10.63 13.18 -12.03
C TYR A 80 9.60 12.25 -12.69
N LEU A 81 9.02 11.31 -11.92
CA LEU A 81 8.07 10.29 -12.42
C LEU A 81 6.77 10.88 -12.97
N ARG A 82 6.20 11.91 -12.34
CA ARG A 82 4.98 12.55 -12.88
C ARG A 82 5.25 13.39 -14.12
N ALA A 83 6.47 13.93 -14.24
CA ALA A 83 6.90 14.65 -15.43
C ALA A 83 7.23 13.70 -16.60
N HIS A 84 7.57 12.44 -16.33
CA HIS A 84 7.97 11.44 -17.32
C HIS A 84 7.30 10.11 -17.01
N LEU A 85 6.02 9.99 -17.38
CA LEU A 85 5.24 8.76 -17.22
C LEU A 85 5.81 7.59 -18.05
N PHE A 86 6.58 7.88 -19.09
CA PHE A 86 7.20 6.93 -20.01
C PHE A 86 8.70 7.24 -20.17
N GLU A 87 9.49 6.21 -20.50
CA GLU A 87 10.95 6.32 -20.69
C GLU A 87 11.72 6.83 -19.46
N VAL A 88 11.48 6.18 -18.31
CA VAL A 88 12.11 6.54 -17.05
C VAL A 88 13.62 6.29 -17.11
N ASP A 89 14.40 7.38 -17.01
CA ASP A 89 15.84 7.32 -16.81
C ASP A 89 16.12 6.74 -15.41
N LEU A 90 16.72 5.56 -15.38
CA LEU A 90 17.04 4.84 -14.15
C LEU A 90 17.92 5.68 -13.21
N PHE A 91 18.84 6.49 -13.73
CA PHE A 91 19.69 7.34 -12.90
C PHE A 91 18.90 8.47 -12.24
N LYS A 92 18.02 9.14 -12.99
CA LYS A 92 17.16 10.20 -12.44
C LYS A 92 16.17 9.65 -11.41
N LEU A 93 15.61 8.47 -11.67
CA LEU A 93 14.78 7.77 -10.70
C LEU A 93 15.56 7.40 -9.44
N LEU A 94 16.76 6.82 -9.57
CA LEU A 94 17.62 6.51 -8.43
C LEU A 94 18.00 7.77 -7.65
N ALA A 95 18.21 8.90 -8.32
CA ALA A 95 18.45 10.19 -7.68
C ALA A 95 17.22 10.66 -6.90
N GLN A 96 16.02 10.59 -7.47
CA GLN A 96 14.77 10.91 -6.76
C GLN A 96 14.57 10.00 -5.54
N MET A 97 14.78 8.69 -5.69
CA MET A 97 14.73 7.71 -4.60
C MET A 97 15.76 8.03 -3.50
N ALA A 98 16.99 8.38 -3.87
CA ALA A 98 18.04 8.76 -2.94
C ALA A 98 17.70 10.06 -2.20
N THR A 99 17.14 11.05 -2.89
CA THR A 99 16.67 12.30 -2.27
C THR A 99 15.57 12.04 -1.26
N PHE A 100 14.53 11.28 -1.62
CA PHE A 100 13.44 10.97 -0.70
C PHE A 100 13.93 10.11 0.47
N THR A 101 14.81 9.15 0.22
CA THR A 101 15.52 8.40 1.25
C THR A 101 16.23 9.34 2.23
N GLY A 102 17.05 10.26 1.73
CA GLY A 102 17.78 11.22 2.57
C GLY A 102 16.87 12.13 3.40
N LEU A 103 15.74 12.54 2.83
CA LEU A 103 14.77 13.41 3.49
C LEU A 103 14.04 12.70 4.66
N PHE A 104 13.73 11.42 4.53
CA PHE A 104 12.88 10.71 5.49
C PHE A 104 13.62 9.73 6.42
N VAL A 105 14.85 9.31 6.11
CA VAL A 105 15.69 8.49 7.02
C VAL A 105 15.81 9.08 8.43
N PRO A 106 15.98 10.42 8.63
CA PRO A 106 16.04 11.00 9.97
C PRO A 106 14.81 10.68 10.84
N PHE A 107 13.61 10.63 10.24
CA PHE A 107 12.39 10.25 10.95
C PHE A 107 12.46 8.80 11.44
N PHE A 108 12.84 7.86 10.57
CA PHE A 108 12.96 6.46 10.93
C PHE A 108 14.09 6.19 11.94
N CYS A 109 15.17 6.96 11.90
CA CYS A 109 16.21 6.95 12.95
C CYS A 109 15.65 7.39 14.31
N ALA A 110 14.89 8.48 14.38
CA ALA A 110 14.29 8.91 15.64
C ALA A 110 13.21 7.92 16.12
N TYR A 111 12.44 7.35 15.19
CA TYR A 111 11.45 6.33 15.50
C TYR A 111 12.13 5.09 16.10
N GLY A 112 13.09 4.46 15.41
CA GLY A 112 13.79 3.28 15.95
C GLY A 112 14.56 3.55 17.25
N LEU A 113 15.13 4.75 17.41
CA LEU A 113 15.68 5.21 18.69
C LEU A 113 14.63 5.17 19.82
N SER A 114 13.48 5.78 19.57
CA SER A 114 12.39 5.86 20.56
C SER A 114 11.79 4.49 20.84
N GLU A 115 11.69 3.62 19.84
CA GLU A 115 11.18 2.27 20.00
C GLU A 115 12.14 1.40 20.83
N TYR A 116 13.44 1.40 20.51
CA TYR A 116 14.44 0.68 21.26
C TYR A 116 14.51 1.10 22.74
N LEU A 117 14.58 2.42 23.00
CA LEU A 117 14.57 2.93 24.38
C LEU A 117 13.23 2.67 25.08
N GLY A 118 12.14 2.74 24.32
CA GLY A 118 10.82 2.32 24.78
C GLY A 118 10.87 0.88 25.29
N TYR A 119 11.30 -0.06 24.46
CA TYR A 119 11.45 -1.48 24.83
C TYR A 119 12.25 -1.66 26.12
N GLN A 120 13.42 -1.04 26.24
CA GLN A 120 14.24 -1.12 27.45
C GLN A 120 13.52 -0.56 28.69
N VAL A 121 13.00 0.66 28.61
CA VAL A 121 12.35 1.34 29.75
C VAL A 121 11.05 0.62 30.15
N GLY A 122 10.26 0.16 29.18
CA GLY A 122 9.04 -0.60 29.47
C GLY A 122 9.34 -1.93 30.13
N ARG A 123 10.36 -2.66 29.64
CA ARG A 123 10.81 -3.91 30.25
C ARG A 123 11.19 -3.68 31.72
N GLU A 124 11.99 -2.66 32.01
CA GLU A 124 12.36 -2.32 33.40
C GLU A 124 11.14 -1.99 34.26
N ARG A 125 10.20 -1.18 33.73
CA ARG A 125 9.03 -0.70 34.48
C ARG A 125 7.93 -1.76 34.64
N LEU A 126 7.83 -2.72 33.72
CA LEU A 126 6.86 -3.80 33.72
C LEU A 126 7.46 -5.12 34.23
N ARG A 127 8.48 -5.05 35.09
CA ARG A 127 9.08 -6.20 35.79
C ARG A 127 9.55 -7.31 34.83
N GLY A 128 10.19 -6.93 33.73
CA GLY A 128 10.74 -7.87 32.75
C GLY A 128 9.76 -8.36 31.69
N ARG A 129 8.48 -7.95 31.70
CA ARG A 129 7.44 -8.40 30.75
C ARG A 129 7.61 -7.80 29.34
N MET A 130 8.71 -8.15 28.66
CA MET A 130 8.97 -7.76 27.28
C MET A 130 7.86 -8.16 26.31
N PRO A 131 7.19 -9.33 26.44
CA PRO A 131 6.14 -9.68 25.50
C PRO A 131 4.92 -8.75 25.57
N LEU A 132 4.57 -8.23 26.76
CA LEU A 132 3.52 -7.22 26.89
C LEU A 132 3.94 -5.88 26.26
N VAL A 133 5.20 -5.48 26.43
CA VAL A 133 5.74 -4.26 25.83
C VAL A 133 5.67 -4.34 24.30
N TYR A 134 6.12 -5.44 23.73
CA TYR A 134 6.08 -5.69 22.28
C TYR A 134 4.64 -5.71 21.75
N GLY A 135 3.75 -6.45 22.41
CA GLY A 135 2.33 -6.49 22.05
C GLY A 135 1.67 -5.10 22.04
N LEU A 136 2.02 -4.20 22.99
CA LEU A 136 1.51 -2.82 23.00
C LEU A 136 1.96 -1.98 21.79
N TYR A 137 3.15 -2.23 21.25
CA TYR A 137 3.58 -1.59 20.00
C TYR A 137 2.79 -2.18 18.82
N LEU A 138 2.68 -3.51 18.71
CA LEU A 138 1.92 -4.13 17.61
C LEU A 138 0.45 -3.69 17.60
N PHE A 139 -0.21 -3.62 18.76
CA PHE A 139 -1.58 -3.11 18.86
C PHE A 139 -1.69 -1.61 18.54
N GLY A 140 -0.68 -0.81 18.88
CA GLY A 140 -0.64 0.61 18.50
C GLY A 140 -0.55 0.78 16.98
N ALA A 141 0.31 -0.01 16.33
CA ALA A 141 0.43 -0.04 14.87
C ALA A 141 -0.87 -0.50 14.20
N ALA A 142 -1.49 -1.59 14.67
CA ALA A 142 -2.77 -2.07 14.16
C ALA A 142 -3.90 -1.04 14.33
N PHE A 143 -3.94 -0.36 15.48
CA PHE A 143 -4.90 0.72 15.71
C PHE A 143 -4.69 1.89 14.77
N ALA A 144 -3.44 2.25 14.42
CA ALA A 144 -3.18 3.29 13.42
C ALA A 144 -3.74 2.95 12.04
N TYR A 145 -3.60 1.69 11.59
CA TYR A 145 -4.21 1.20 10.35
C TYR A 145 -5.74 1.28 10.39
N ILE A 146 -6.37 0.84 11.48
CA ILE A 146 -7.82 0.95 11.64
C ILE A 146 -8.24 2.43 11.64
N PHE A 147 -7.54 3.26 12.40
CA PHE A 147 -7.87 4.67 12.57
C PHE A 147 -7.82 5.42 11.24
N ILE A 148 -6.75 5.26 10.44
CA ILE A 148 -6.61 6.01 9.19
C ILE A 148 -7.70 5.67 8.17
N GLN A 149 -8.18 4.42 8.13
CA GLN A 149 -9.24 4.00 7.19
C GLN A 149 -10.53 4.78 7.39
N PHE A 150 -10.94 5.00 8.65
CA PHE A 150 -12.15 5.75 8.95
C PHE A 150 -11.89 7.25 9.04
N ALA A 151 -10.71 7.66 9.48
CA ALA A 151 -10.38 9.05 9.74
C ALA A 151 -10.01 9.80 8.46
N LEU A 152 -9.33 9.18 7.49
CA LEU A 152 -8.80 9.90 6.32
C LEU A 152 -9.89 10.60 5.49
N PRO A 153 -11.03 9.94 5.14
CA PRO A 153 -12.08 10.62 4.37
C PRO A 153 -12.77 11.77 5.11
N VAL A 154 -12.70 11.79 6.45
CA VAL A 154 -13.41 12.76 7.32
C VAL A 154 -12.47 13.87 7.82
N LEU A 155 -11.22 13.54 8.08
CA LEU A 155 -10.21 14.42 8.65
C LEU A 155 -9.26 14.98 7.59
N GLY A 156 -9.02 14.26 6.50
CA GLY A 156 -7.97 14.62 5.56
C GLY A 156 -6.58 14.39 6.16
N VAL A 157 -5.55 14.47 5.32
CA VAL A 157 -4.20 14.07 5.69
C VAL A 157 -3.52 15.08 6.62
N ALA A 158 -3.81 16.37 6.46
CA ALA A 158 -3.17 17.43 7.26
C ALA A 158 -3.54 17.30 8.74
N ARG A 159 -4.82 17.06 9.04
CA ARG A 159 -5.28 16.87 10.43
C ARG A 159 -4.81 15.55 11.02
N ILE A 160 -4.69 14.49 10.22
CA ILE A 160 -4.10 13.22 10.66
C ILE A 160 -2.64 13.41 11.04
N ILE A 161 -1.87 14.18 10.27
CA ILE A 161 -0.51 14.58 10.64
C ILE A 161 -0.52 15.34 11.97
N CYS A 162 -1.38 16.34 12.16
CA CYS A 162 -1.50 17.04 13.44
C CYS A 162 -1.85 16.09 14.60
N MET A 163 -2.77 15.14 14.40
CA MET A 163 -3.16 14.15 15.39
C MET A 163 -1.99 13.21 15.75
N SER A 164 -1.19 12.79 14.77
CA SER A 164 -0.03 11.96 15.04
C SER A 164 0.99 12.69 15.94
N ILE A 165 1.27 13.96 15.67
CA ILE A 165 2.16 14.80 16.51
C ILE A 165 1.54 14.97 17.91
N PHE A 166 0.23 15.25 17.98
CA PHE A 166 -0.53 15.32 19.23
C PHE A 166 -0.37 14.06 20.08
N LEU A 167 -0.47 12.86 19.50
CA LEU A 167 -0.34 11.61 20.24
C LEU A 167 1.08 11.43 20.83
N VAL A 168 2.13 11.90 20.14
CA VAL A 168 3.49 11.94 20.72
C VAL A 168 3.57 12.96 21.86
N THR A 169 2.98 14.15 21.70
CA THR A 169 2.93 15.19 22.75
C THR A 169 2.16 14.72 23.98
N LEU A 170 1.03 14.03 23.77
CA LEU A 170 0.24 13.42 24.83
C LEU A 170 1.05 12.34 25.56
N ALA A 171 1.74 11.45 24.82
CA ALA A 171 2.61 10.46 25.41
C ALA A 171 3.72 11.09 26.26
N SER A 172 4.33 12.18 25.78
CA SER A 172 5.32 12.98 26.51
C SER A 172 4.73 13.62 27.78
N CYS A 173 3.50 14.13 27.69
CA CYS A 173 2.79 14.76 28.80
C CYS A 173 2.46 13.75 29.91
N LEU A 174 2.01 12.54 29.54
CA LEU A 174 1.64 11.47 30.47
C LEU A 174 2.83 10.98 31.31
N ILE A 175 4.05 11.02 30.75
CA ILE A 175 5.27 10.60 31.46
C ILE A 175 6.03 11.77 32.10
N ALA A 176 5.56 13.01 31.94
CA ALA A 176 6.23 14.18 32.51
C ALA A 176 5.91 14.35 34.01
N ASN A 177 6.93 14.71 34.78
CA ASN A 177 6.75 15.10 36.19
C ASN A 177 5.89 16.37 36.31
N ARG A 178 5.18 16.52 37.43
CA ARG A 178 4.44 17.76 37.73
C ARG A 178 5.42 18.94 37.75
N GLY A 179 5.14 19.98 36.95
CA GLY A 179 6.03 21.14 36.82
C GLY A 179 5.80 21.93 35.52
N PRO A 180 6.62 22.97 35.26
CA PRO A 180 6.46 23.86 34.10
C PRO A 180 6.50 23.13 32.75
N SER A 181 7.39 22.14 32.61
CA SER A 181 7.50 21.32 31.39
C SER A 181 6.21 20.54 31.08
N ARG A 182 5.50 20.04 32.10
CA ARG A 182 4.21 19.37 31.89
C ARG A 182 3.10 20.36 31.54
N LYS A 183 3.11 21.56 32.13
CA LYS A 183 2.18 22.63 31.75
C LYS A 183 2.36 23.02 30.28
N PHE A 184 3.60 23.19 29.83
CA PHE A 184 3.91 23.45 28.42
C PHE A 184 3.36 22.35 27.50
N LEU A 185 3.67 21.08 27.79
CA LEU A 185 3.17 19.94 27.01
C LEU A 185 1.64 19.84 27.01
N ALA A 186 0.98 20.20 28.11
CA ALA A 186 -0.48 20.23 28.19
C ALA A 186 -1.08 21.34 27.31
N ILE A 187 -0.46 22.53 27.30
CA ILE A 187 -0.87 23.64 26.41
C ILE A 187 -0.64 23.24 24.95
N GLU A 188 0.53 22.70 24.61
CA GLU A 188 0.86 22.21 23.27
C GLU A 188 -0.13 21.13 22.82
N SER A 189 -0.44 20.16 23.70
CA SER A 189 -1.45 19.13 23.42
C SER A 189 -2.83 19.74 23.16
N ALA A 190 -3.23 20.75 23.93
CA ALA A 190 -4.50 21.44 23.72
C ALA A 190 -4.51 22.19 22.39
N LEU A 191 -3.43 22.87 22.01
CA LEU A 191 -3.30 23.58 20.74
C LEU A 191 -3.35 22.62 19.54
N LEU A 192 -2.61 21.50 19.60
CA LEU A 192 -2.61 20.49 18.54
C LEU A 192 -3.97 19.80 18.41
N LEU A 193 -4.65 19.54 19.53
CA LEU A 193 -6.01 19.01 19.51
C LEU A 193 -6.99 20.02 18.90
N CYS A 194 -6.91 21.29 19.28
CA CYS A 194 -7.71 22.35 18.66
C CYS A 194 -7.44 22.44 17.15
N ALA A 195 -6.18 22.35 16.71
CA ALA A 195 -5.80 22.35 15.30
C ALA A 195 -6.39 21.12 14.55
N ALA A 196 -6.37 19.95 15.16
CA ALA A 196 -6.98 18.73 14.61
C ALA A 196 -8.53 18.81 14.52
N LEU A 197 -9.15 19.70 15.28
CA LEU A 197 -10.61 19.91 15.30
C LEU A 197 -11.09 21.06 14.40
N ILE A 198 -10.17 21.82 13.77
CA ILE A 198 -10.55 22.85 12.78
C ILE A 198 -11.33 22.18 11.63
N PRO A 199 -12.38 22.84 11.07
CA PRO A 199 -13.14 22.31 9.95
C PRO A 199 -12.25 21.87 8.77
N TYR A 200 -12.72 20.85 8.02
CA TYR A 200 -11.99 20.18 6.93
C TYR A 200 -11.43 21.17 5.91
N SER A 201 -12.31 22.01 5.37
CA SER A 201 -12.05 22.79 4.15
C SER A 201 -10.82 23.72 4.22
N PRO A 202 -10.66 24.63 5.21
CA PRO A 202 -9.56 25.60 5.15
C PRO A 202 -8.17 24.99 5.39
N VAL A 203 -8.05 23.97 6.23
CA VAL A 203 -6.74 23.39 6.60
C VAL A 203 -6.26 22.41 5.53
N GLU A 204 -7.15 21.52 5.08
CA GLU A 204 -6.79 20.50 4.11
C GLU A 204 -6.51 21.13 2.74
N GLU A 205 -7.37 22.03 2.25
CA GLU A 205 -7.17 22.69 0.95
C GLU A 205 -5.89 23.53 0.96
N GLY A 206 -5.63 24.26 2.05
CA GLY A 206 -4.41 25.06 2.21
C GLY A 206 -3.14 24.21 2.19
N PHE A 207 -3.15 23.09 2.93
CA PHE A 207 -2.02 22.16 2.94
C PHE A 207 -1.79 21.52 1.56
N LEU A 208 -2.85 21.02 0.93
CA LEU A 208 -2.77 20.37 -0.38
C LEU A 208 -2.35 21.35 -1.48
N ARG A 209 -2.75 22.62 -1.41
CA ARG A 209 -2.29 23.67 -2.33
C ARG A 209 -0.78 23.92 -2.22
N LEU A 210 -0.21 23.83 -1.02
CA LEU A 210 1.24 23.93 -0.82
C LEU A 210 1.96 22.68 -1.31
N TYR A 211 1.34 21.51 -1.15
CA TYR A 211 1.92 20.21 -1.48
C TYR A 211 1.93 19.88 -2.97
N LYS A 212 0.84 20.15 -3.69
CA LYS A 212 0.65 19.77 -5.10
C LYS A 212 1.63 20.50 -6.03
N GLY A 213 1.91 19.85 -7.16
CA GLY A 213 2.80 20.34 -8.22
C GLY A 213 2.06 21.01 -9.37
N ASP A 214 2.81 21.65 -10.26
CA ASP A 214 2.29 22.47 -11.36
C ASP A 214 2.39 21.76 -12.74
N SER A 215 2.14 20.46 -12.79
CA SER A 215 2.13 19.72 -14.06
C SER A 215 0.95 20.15 -14.96
N PRO A 216 1.03 20.02 -16.30
CA PRO A 216 -0.07 20.39 -17.21
C PRO A 216 -1.39 19.64 -16.96
N GLN A 217 -1.32 18.48 -16.29
CA GLN A 217 -2.45 17.63 -15.89
C GLN A 217 -2.88 17.85 -14.44
N SER A 218 -2.32 18.85 -13.74
CA SER A 218 -2.63 19.13 -12.33
C SER A 218 -3.83 20.05 -12.13
N THR A 219 -4.41 19.99 -10.94
CA THR A 219 -5.48 20.91 -10.54
C THR A 219 -5.01 22.37 -10.55
N ALA A 220 -3.73 22.63 -10.27
CA ALA A 220 -3.16 23.97 -10.35
C ALA A 220 -3.15 24.52 -11.78
N ALA A 221 -2.76 23.70 -12.77
CA ALA A 221 -2.81 24.09 -14.18
C ALA A 221 -4.25 24.36 -14.66
N TYR A 222 -5.22 23.55 -14.23
CA TYR A 222 -6.62 23.77 -14.57
C TYR A 222 -7.20 25.02 -13.90
N ARG A 223 -6.78 25.33 -12.66
CA ARG A 223 -7.16 26.59 -12.00
C ARG A 223 -6.66 27.82 -12.76
N ALA A 224 -5.44 27.75 -13.30
CA ALA A 224 -4.90 28.81 -14.17
C ALA A 224 -5.70 28.99 -15.48
N ARG A 225 -6.42 27.94 -15.93
CA ARG A 225 -7.34 27.96 -17.07
C ARG A 225 -8.78 28.38 -16.69
N GLY A 226 -9.01 28.80 -15.45
CA GLY A 226 -10.32 29.29 -14.99
C GLY A 226 -11.24 28.22 -14.39
N PHE A 227 -10.75 27.02 -14.10
CA PHE A 227 -11.53 26.00 -13.39
C PHE A 227 -11.55 26.26 -11.88
N GLU A 228 -12.66 25.93 -11.23
CA GLU A 228 -12.85 26.03 -9.76
C GLU A 228 -13.12 24.65 -9.15
N PHE A 229 -12.76 24.44 -7.89
CA PHE A 229 -13.08 23.19 -7.19
C PHE A 229 -14.59 23.10 -6.92
N ALA A 230 -15.20 22.03 -7.41
CA ALA A 230 -16.57 21.63 -7.12
C ALA A 230 -16.62 20.54 -6.04
N PHE A 231 -15.56 19.74 -5.92
CA PHE A 231 -15.43 18.71 -4.89
C PHE A 231 -13.94 18.41 -4.63
N GLN A 232 -13.57 18.15 -3.38
CA GLN A 232 -12.23 17.66 -3.00
C GLN A 232 -12.35 16.82 -1.72
N GLN A 233 -12.06 15.52 -1.81
CA GLN A 233 -12.09 14.63 -0.65
C GLN A 233 -11.12 13.46 -0.82
N TRP A 234 -10.46 13.06 0.26
CA TRP A 234 -9.81 11.76 0.29
C TRP A 234 -10.84 10.64 0.26
N GLY A 235 -10.71 9.77 -0.72
CA GLY A 235 -11.38 8.49 -0.82
C GLY A 235 -10.58 7.37 -0.17
N ASP A 236 -10.98 6.14 -0.45
CA ASP A 236 -10.32 4.96 0.10
C ASP A 236 -8.96 4.74 -0.61
N TYR A 237 -8.93 4.99 -1.92
CA TYR A 237 -7.77 4.69 -2.77
C TYR A 237 -7.01 5.95 -3.17
N SER A 238 -7.71 7.07 -3.40
CA SER A 238 -7.09 8.31 -3.92
C SER A 238 -7.66 9.58 -3.29
N LEU A 239 -6.94 10.71 -3.41
CA LEU A 239 -7.55 12.03 -3.32
C LEU A 239 -8.39 12.25 -4.58
N THR A 240 -9.72 12.31 -4.42
CA THR A 240 -10.66 12.58 -5.52
C THR A 240 -11.01 14.06 -5.54
N GLU A 241 -10.86 14.66 -6.72
CA GLU A 241 -11.17 16.08 -6.93
C GLU A 241 -11.98 16.24 -8.20
N ILE A 242 -12.95 17.16 -8.17
CA ILE A 242 -13.74 17.55 -9.35
C ILE A 242 -13.62 19.06 -9.48
N MET A 243 -13.21 19.50 -10.66
CA MET A 243 -13.16 20.91 -11.01
C MET A 243 -14.22 21.25 -12.06
N GLU A 244 -14.87 22.39 -11.91
CA GLU A 244 -15.90 22.94 -12.79
C GLU A 244 -15.34 24.13 -13.56
N ASN A 245 -15.54 24.16 -14.88
CA ASN A 245 -15.32 25.34 -15.69
C ASN A 245 -16.64 26.08 -15.88
N LYS A 246 -16.82 27.17 -15.11
CA LYS A 246 -18.02 28.02 -15.15
C LYS A 246 -18.08 28.97 -16.35
N ALA A 247 -17.00 29.08 -17.13
CA ALA A 247 -16.99 29.94 -18.32
C ALA A 247 -17.84 29.35 -19.46
N TYR A 248 -18.12 28.04 -19.45
CA TYR A 248 -18.99 27.40 -20.43
C TYR A 248 -20.45 27.66 -20.11
N THR A 249 -21.14 28.26 -21.05
CA THR A 249 -22.56 28.59 -20.93
C THR A 249 -23.43 27.40 -21.36
N PRO A 250 -24.75 27.42 -21.08
CA PRO A 250 -25.68 26.45 -21.66
C PRO A 250 -25.63 26.39 -23.20
N GLU A 251 -25.26 27.49 -23.85
CA GLU A 251 -25.10 27.61 -25.30
C GLU A 251 -23.84 26.83 -25.78
N ASP A 252 -22.83 26.67 -24.93
CA ASP A 252 -21.61 25.87 -25.19
C ASP A 252 -21.74 24.40 -24.76
N GLY A 253 -22.97 23.92 -24.52
CA GLY A 253 -23.24 22.55 -24.03
C GLY A 253 -23.19 22.39 -22.50
N GLY A 254 -23.11 23.50 -21.75
CA GLY A 254 -23.14 23.54 -20.28
C GLY A 254 -21.76 23.47 -19.61
N PRO A 255 -21.71 23.59 -18.27
CA PRO A 255 -20.45 23.56 -17.52
C PRO A 255 -19.68 22.27 -17.78
N LYS A 256 -18.37 22.40 -18.00
CA LYS A 256 -17.46 21.25 -18.15
C LYS A 256 -16.88 20.86 -16.80
N PHE A 257 -16.85 19.56 -16.52
CA PHE A 257 -16.24 19.01 -15.31
C PHE A 257 -15.02 18.18 -15.66
N THR A 258 -14.00 18.26 -14.82
CA THR A 258 -12.81 17.43 -14.91
C THR A 258 -12.58 16.75 -13.57
N GLY A 259 -12.42 15.43 -13.59
CA GLY A 259 -12.08 14.63 -12.41
C GLY A 259 -10.59 14.35 -12.33
N PHE A 260 -10.06 14.38 -11.11
CA PHE A 260 -8.67 14.13 -10.79
C PHE A 260 -8.55 13.08 -9.69
N TYR A 261 -7.58 12.19 -9.84
CA TYR A 261 -7.12 11.29 -8.77
C TYR A 261 -5.67 11.63 -8.44
N ASN A 262 -5.40 11.91 -7.16
CA ASN A 262 -4.08 12.32 -6.67
C ASN A 262 -3.48 13.47 -7.50
N ASP A 263 -4.30 14.49 -7.78
CA ASP A 263 -3.93 15.68 -8.56
C ASP A 263 -3.61 15.39 -10.04
N LEU A 264 -3.87 14.20 -10.58
CA LEU A 264 -3.72 13.90 -12.01
C LEU A 264 -5.10 13.79 -12.68
N MET A 265 -5.29 14.44 -13.83
CA MET A 265 -6.55 14.40 -14.61
C MET A 265 -6.85 12.99 -15.12
N GLN A 266 -8.08 12.52 -14.90
CA GLN A 266 -8.50 11.14 -15.21
C GLN A 266 -9.65 11.09 -16.20
N TRP A 267 -10.62 11.99 -16.06
CA TRP A 267 -11.79 12.02 -16.91
C TRP A 267 -12.36 13.43 -17.01
N GLU A 268 -13.12 13.65 -18.07
CA GLU A 268 -13.91 14.85 -18.27
C GLU A 268 -15.38 14.48 -18.43
N PHE A 269 -16.26 15.47 -18.21
CA PHE A 269 -17.69 15.29 -18.33
C PHE A 269 -18.37 16.56 -18.85
N SER A 270 -19.22 16.39 -19.86
CA SER A 270 -20.23 17.37 -20.29
C SER A 270 -21.64 16.88 -19.95
N PRO A 271 -22.51 17.72 -19.36
CA PRO A 271 -23.89 17.33 -19.02
C PRO A 271 -24.73 16.87 -20.21
N ARG A 272 -24.46 17.40 -21.41
CA ARG A 272 -25.30 17.13 -22.59
C ARG A 272 -25.10 15.72 -23.14
N TYR A 273 -23.85 15.31 -23.36
CA TYR A 273 -23.53 14.03 -23.99
C TYR A 273 -22.52 13.18 -23.22
N GLY A 274 -21.98 13.68 -22.11
CA GLY A 274 -20.84 13.12 -21.40
C GLY A 274 -19.52 13.57 -22.02
N PHE A 275 -19.44 13.59 -23.34
CA PHE A 275 -18.27 13.99 -24.12
C PHE A 275 -18.32 15.46 -24.53
N THR A 276 -17.15 16.07 -24.71
CA THR A 276 -17.03 17.47 -25.15
C THR A 276 -16.86 17.62 -26.66
N GLU A 277 -16.44 16.54 -27.33
CA GLU A 277 -16.28 16.41 -28.77
C GLU A 277 -16.51 14.95 -29.18
N ARG A 278 -16.56 14.69 -30.49
CA ARG A 278 -16.64 13.32 -30.98
C ARG A 278 -15.34 12.56 -30.71
N SER A 279 -15.49 11.33 -30.24
CA SER A 279 -14.37 10.52 -29.75
C SER A 279 -14.56 9.05 -30.15
N LEU A 280 -13.44 8.37 -30.42
CA LEU A 280 -13.41 6.92 -30.65
C LEU A 280 -13.95 6.16 -29.43
N GLY A 281 -13.84 6.74 -28.23
CA GLY A 281 -14.40 6.21 -26.99
C GLY A 281 -15.94 6.18 -26.93
N MET A 282 -16.63 6.82 -27.88
CA MET A 282 -18.08 6.76 -28.02
C MET A 282 -18.54 5.56 -28.86
N VAL A 283 -17.67 5.08 -29.75
CA VAL A 283 -17.97 4.09 -30.78
C VAL A 283 -18.39 2.72 -30.21
N PRO A 284 -17.79 2.19 -29.13
CA PRO A 284 -18.22 0.90 -28.57
C PRO A 284 -19.71 0.87 -28.21
N ILE A 285 -20.22 1.96 -27.64
CA ILE A 285 -21.63 2.11 -27.28
C ILE A 285 -22.52 2.20 -28.54
N ASN A 286 -22.02 2.82 -29.61
CA ASN A 286 -22.74 2.88 -30.89
C ASN A 286 -22.86 1.50 -31.57
N GLN A 287 -21.96 0.57 -31.28
CA GLN A 287 -21.96 -0.79 -31.84
C GLN A 287 -22.83 -1.77 -31.03
N ALA A 288 -23.06 -1.48 -29.75
CA ALA A 288 -23.90 -2.32 -28.90
C ALA A 288 -25.36 -2.30 -29.39
N PRO A 289 -26.06 -3.45 -29.36
CA PRO A 289 -27.44 -3.54 -29.83
C PRO A 289 -28.36 -2.69 -28.97
N GLY A 290 -29.22 -1.88 -29.62
CA GLY A 290 -30.24 -1.12 -28.91
C GLY A 290 -31.20 -2.04 -28.17
N GLY A 291 -31.64 -1.66 -26.97
CA GLY A 291 -32.38 -2.55 -26.07
C GLY A 291 -31.51 -3.52 -25.26
N GLY A 292 -30.22 -3.64 -25.57
CA GLY A 292 -29.30 -4.57 -24.92
C GLY A 292 -28.94 -4.22 -23.47
N SER A 293 -27.99 -4.96 -22.91
CA SER A 293 -27.41 -4.72 -21.57
C SER A 293 -25.92 -4.44 -21.68
N ILE A 294 -25.44 -3.39 -20.99
CA ILE A 294 -24.02 -3.01 -21.02
C ILE A 294 -23.44 -2.89 -19.61
N ALA A 295 -22.15 -3.20 -19.46
CA ALA A 295 -21.36 -2.93 -18.28
C ALA A 295 -20.23 -1.95 -18.62
N ILE A 296 -20.11 -0.88 -17.83
CA ILE A 296 -19.05 0.13 -17.95
C ILE A 296 -18.20 0.06 -16.68
N ILE A 297 -16.98 -0.43 -16.82
CA ILE A 297 -16.01 -0.62 -15.73
C ILE A 297 -15.14 0.65 -15.61
N GLY A 298 -15.00 1.22 -14.41
CA GLY A 298 -14.34 2.50 -14.22
C GLY A 298 -15.17 3.65 -14.78
N SER A 299 -16.45 3.72 -14.40
CA SER A 299 -17.39 4.69 -14.97
C SER A 299 -17.07 6.14 -14.62
N GLY A 300 -16.29 6.41 -13.56
CA GLY A 300 -15.77 7.73 -13.22
C GLY A 300 -16.85 8.81 -13.08
N GLY A 301 -16.69 9.94 -13.76
CA GLY A 301 -17.71 11.00 -13.83
C GLY A 301 -18.99 10.64 -14.60
N GLY A 302 -19.05 9.45 -15.21
CA GLY A 302 -20.23 8.96 -15.92
C GLY A 302 -20.27 9.37 -17.39
N ARG A 303 -19.15 9.76 -18.00
CA ARG A 303 -19.10 10.21 -19.42
C ARG A 303 -19.71 9.19 -20.38
N GLN A 304 -19.30 7.92 -20.27
CA GLN A 304 -19.79 6.82 -21.10
C GLN A 304 -21.23 6.46 -20.74
N VAL A 305 -21.60 6.53 -19.45
CA VAL A 305 -22.97 6.30 -18.98
C VAL A 305 -23.92 7.34 -19.59
N ARG A 306 -23.54 8.63 -19.57
CA ARG A 306 -24.35 9.71 -20.15
C ARG A 306 -24.58 9.53 -21.64
N TRP A 307 -23.58 9.03 -22.35
CA TRP A 307 -23.72 8.67 -23.76
C TRP A 307 -24.62 7.46 -23.96
N ALA A 308 -24.45 6.38 -23.18
CA ALA A 308 -25.30 5.20 -23.27
C ALA A 308 -26.78 5.49 -22.98
N ARG A 309 -27.08 6.49 -22.15
CA ARG A 309 -28.45 6.92 -21.83
C ARG A 309 -29.15 7.73 -22.91
N GLN A 310 -28.51 8.02 -24.04
CA GLN A 310 -29.20 8.72 -25.11
C GLN A 310 -30.39 7.89 -25.61
N PRO A 311 -31.58 8.48 -25.83
CA PRO A 311 -32.79 7.74 -26.16
C PRO A 311 -32.66 6.80 -27.36
N ARG A 312 -31.78 7.13 -28.30
CA ARG A 312 -31.51 6.32 -29.50
C ARG A 312 -30.97 4.92 -29.22
N PHE A 313 -30.32 4.70 -28.07
CA PHE A 313 -29.79 3.39 -27.72
C PHE A 313 -30.81 2.53 -26.98
N ASN A 314 -31.62 3.16 -26.13
CA ASN A 314 -32.69 2.49 -25.37
C ASN A 314 -32.20 1.22 -24.64
N PHE A 315 -31.00 1.23 -24.04
CA PHE A 315 -30.51 0.07 -23.30
C PHE A 315 -31.45 -0.29 -22.15
N SER A 316 -31.72 -1.58 -22.01
CA SER A 316 -32.52 -2.12 -20.90
C SER A 316 -31.80 -1.99 -19.56
N GLU A 317 -30.46 -2.02 -19.60
CA GLU A 317 -29.62 -1.94 -18.42
C GLU A 317 -28.23 -1.37 -18.74
N ILE A 318 -27.77 -0.46 -17.88
CA ILE A 318 -26.44 0.14 -17.89
C ILE A 318 -25.82 -0.06 -16.50
N VAL A 319 -24.98 -1.09 -16.35
CA VAL A 319 -24.25 -1.34 -15.11
C VAL A 319 -23.00 -0.46 -15.10
N ALA A 320 -22.93 0.50 -14.19
CA ALA A 320 -21.81 1.41 -14.04
C ALA A 320 -20.99 1.04 -12.80
N ILE A 321 -19.81 0.46 -13.00
CA ILE A 321 -18.95 -0.06 -11.93
C ILE A 321 -17.85 0.96 -11.64
N GLU A 322 -17.75 1.40 -10.40
CA GLU A 322 -16.71 2.32 -9.93
C GLU A 322 -16.11 1.81 -8.62
N LEU A 323 -14.78 1.84 -8.53
CA LEU A 323 -14.06 1.38 -7.36
C LEU A 323 -14.00 2.49 -6.30
N GLU A 324 -13.75 3.74 -6.70
CA GLU A 324 -13.51 4.87 -5.79
C GLU A 324 -14.84 5.46 -5.27
N PRO A 325 -15.23 5.21 -4.00
CA PRO A 325 -16.50 5.70 -3.45
C PRO A 325 -16.65 7.22 -3.47
N ALA A 326 -15.55 7.97 -3.37
CA ALA A 326 -15.61 9.43 -3.36
C ALA A 326 -16.21 10.00 -4.65
N VAL A 327 -16.06 9.29 -5.78
CA VAL A 327 -16.65 9.68 -7.08
C VAL A 327 -18.17 9.62 -7.02
N PHE A 328 -18.75 8.49 -6.63
CA PHE A 328 -20.20 8.38 -6.51
C PHE A 328 -20.76 9.30 -5.43
N LYS A 329 -20.05 9.46 -4.30
CA LYS A 329 -20.45 10.41 -3.26
C LYS A 329 -20.54 11.84 -3.81
N ALA A 330 -19.58 12.25 -4.65
CA ALA A 330 -19.58 13.56 -5.27
C ALA A 330 -20.68 13.70 -6.33
N VAL A 331 -20.64 12.86 -7.37
CA VAL A 331 -21.51 12.97 -8.55
C VAL A 331 -22.98 12.74 -8.22
N ARG A 332 -23.29 11.90 -7.23
CA ARG A 332 -24.67 11.63 -6.81
C ARG A 332 -25.12 12.48 -5.63
N GLY A 333 -24.22 13.28 -5.04
CA GLY A 333 -24.54 14.20 -3.96
C GLY A 333 -25.39 15.37 -4.44
N GLU A 334 -26.23 15.91 -3.55
CA GLU A 334 -27.23 16.95 -3.87
C GLU A 334 -26.66 18.16 -4.65
N GLU A 335 -25.41 18.54 -4.38
CA GLU A 335 -24.75 19.70 -5.01
C GLU A 335 -24.39 19.48 -6.49
N LEU A 336 -23.95 18.27 -6.86
CA LEU A 336 -23.45 17.98 -8.21
C LEU A 336 -24.39 17.10 -9.02
N LYS A 337 -25.34 16.40 -8.38
CA LYS A 337 -26.26 15.46 -9.02
C LYS A 337 -26.98 16.06 -10.24
N ALA A 338 -27.59 17.23 -10.07
CA ALA A 338 -28.28 17.91 -11.16
C ALA A 338 -27.32 18.42 -12.25
N LYS A 339 -26.14 18.92 -11.84
CA LYS A 339 -25.10 19.40 -12.76
C LYS A 339 -24.52 18.28 -13.63
N PHE A 340 -24.43 17.07 -13.09
CA PHE A 340 -24.07 15.86 -13.82
C PHE A 340 -25.26 15.22 -14.55
N ALA A 341 -26.32 15.99 -14.82
CA ALA A 341 -27.52 15.55 -15.54
C ALA A 341 -28.17 14.29 -14.95
N ASN A 342 -28.05 14.10 -13.63
CA ASN A 342 -28.51 12.89 -12.93
C ASN A 342 -27.96 11.60 -13.58
N VAL A 343 -26.71 11.61 -14.06
CA VAL A 343 -26.16 10.57 -14.93
C VAL A 343 -26.28 9.16 -14.37
N TYR A 344 -26.12 8.99 -13.06
CA TYR A 344 -26.20 7.71 -12.34
C TYR A 344 -27.59 7.37 -11.80
N GLU A 345 -28.61 8.12 -12.21
CA GLU A 345 -29.97 7.99 -11.72
C GLU A 345 -30.91 7.63 -12.88
N GLY A 346 -31.88 6.77 -12.63
CA GLY A 346 -32.75 6.20 -13.66
C GLY A 346 -32.95 4.71 -13.36
N GLU A 347 -34.05 4.13 -13.84
CA GLU A 347 -34.31 2.70 -13.63
C GLU A 347 -33.36 1.82 -14.46
N GLU A 348 -32.86 2.36 -15.58
CA GLU A 348 -31.95 1.70 -16.50
C GLU A 348 -30.49 1.68 -15.98
N VAL A 349 -30.11 2.57 -15.07
CA VAL A 349 -28.73 2.70 -14.60
C VAL A 349 -28.54 2.03 -13.25
N LYS A 350 -27.55 1.14 -13.14
CA LYS A 350 -27.18 0.46 -11.90
C LYS A 350 -25.76 0.88 -11.49
N PRO A 351 -25.60 1.91 -10.65
CA PRO A 351 -24.31 2.27 -10.10
C PRO A 351 -23.87 1.24 -9.05
N ILE A 352 -22.74 0.56 -9.30
CA ILE A 352 -22.19 -0.49 -8.46
C ILE A 352 -20.83 -0.04 -7.93
N ARG A 353 -20.72 0.13 -6.61
CA ARG A 353 -19.44 0.33 -5.94
C ARG A 353 -18.81 -1.03 -5.68
N HIS A 354 -17.88 -1.45 -6.53
CA HIS A 354 -17.19 -2.74 -6.38
C HIS A 354 -15.91 -2.78 -7.22
N GLU A 355 -14.97 -3.65 -6.82
CA GLU A 355 -13.91 -4.08 -7.74
C GLU A 355 -14.55 -4.91 -8.88
N ALA A 356 -14.20 -4.60 -10.12
CA ALA A 356 -14.94 -5.04 -11.29
C ALA A 356 -14.89 -6.55 -11.50
N ARG A 357 -13.72 -7.18 -11.32
CA ARG A 357 -13.60 -8.63 -11.48
C ARG A 357 -14.42 -9.38 -10.44
N GLY A 358 -14.30 -9.01 -9.16
CA GLY A 358 -15.06 -9.62 -8.07
C GLY A 358 -16.57 -9.44 -8.24
N TYR A 359 -17.01 -8.32 -8.82
CA TYR A 359 -18.42 -8.16 -9.20
C TYR A 359 -18.82 -9.14 -10.31
N MET A 360 -17.99 -9.31 -11.34
CA MET A 360 -18.28 -10.24 -12.43
C MET A 360 -18.29 -11.69 -11.92
N GLU A 361 -17.29 -12.12 -11.15
CA GLU A 361 -17.22 -13.49 -10.61
C GLU A 361 -18.43 -13.89 -9.73
N THR A 362 -19.07 -12.92 -9.09
CA THR A 362 -20.26 -13.15 -8.24
C THR A 362 -21.59 -12.92 -8.98
N SER A 363 -21.53 -12.41 -10.20
CA SER A 363 -22.68 -12.16 -11.07
C SER A 363 -22.94 -13.36 -11.98
N THR A 364 -24.18 -13.52 -12.44
CA THR A 364 -24.54 -14.46 -13.52
C THR A 364 -25.00 -13.70 -14.77
N ARG A 365 -24.86 -12.38 -14.79
CA ARG A 365 -25.37 -11.51 -15.85
C ARG A 365 -24.53 -11.64 -17.10
N LYS A 366 -25.17 -11.56 -18.26
CA LYS A 366 -24.49 -11.45 -19.55
C LYS A 366 -24.71 -10.06 -20.12
N PHE A 367 -23.68 -9.54 -20.79
CA PHE A 367 -23.67 -8.19 -21.36
C PHE A 367 -23.38 -8.25 -22.85
N ASP A 368 -24.06 -7.40 -23.61
CA ASP A 368 -23.81 -7.19 -25.04
C ASP A 368 -22.59 -6.28 -25.26
N LEU A 369 -22.26 -5.47 -24.25
CA LEU A 369 -21.02 -4.70 -24.20
C LEU A 369 -20.45 -4.71 -22.78
N ILE A 370 -19.21 -5.13 -22.64
CA ILE A 370 -18.39 -4.84 -21.46
C ILE A 370 -17.34 -3.81 -21.89
N TYR A 371 -17.34 -2.64 -21.26
CA TYR A 371 -16.51 -1.52 -21.67
C TYR A 371 -15.57 -1.08 -20.55
N LEU A 372 -14.26 -1.07 -20.82
CA LEU A 372 -13.19 -0.58 -19.96
C LEU A 372 -12.60 0.73 -20.51
N PRO A 373 -13.25 1.89 -20.28
CA PRO A 373 -12.71 3.19 -20.66
C PRO A 373 -11.60 3.67 -19.71
N SER A 374 -10.34 3.63 -20.17
CA SER A 374 -9.16 4.17 -19.48
C SER A 374 -8.99 3.64 -18.05
N VAL A 375 -9.31 2.35 -17.85
CA VAL A 375 -9.29 1.69 -16.53
C VAL A 375 -7.89 1.23 -16.18
N GLY A 376 -7.17 2.01 -15.38
CA GLY A 376 -5.82 1.67 -14.92
C GLY A 376 -4.75 1.72 -16.02
N GLY A 377 -3.52 1.31 -15.67
CA GLY A 377 -2.34 1.38 -16.53
C GLY A 377 -1.48 2.60 -16.25
N TYR A 378 -1.61 3.21 -15.07
CA TYR A 378 -0.84 4.38 -14.68
C TYR A 378 0.46 3.97 -13.99
N PRO A 379 1.63 4.51 -14.41
CA PRO A 379 2.96 4.22 -13.87
C PRO A 379 3.14 4.37 -12.36
N GLN A 380 2.20 5.04 -11.69
CA GLN A 380 2.39 5.59 -10.35
C GLN A 380 2.39 4.52 -9.26
N MET A 381 1.78 3.35 -9.49
CA MET A 381 1.80 2.24 -8.54
C MET A 381 2.00 0.89 -9.25
N MET A 382 3.08 0.16 -8.94
CA MET A 382 3.24 -1.25 -9.33
C MET A 382 2.11 -2.15 -8.79
N LEU A 383 1.41 -1.67 -7.76
CA LEU A 383 0.29 -2.31 -7.08
C LEU A 383 -0.99 -1.50 -7.29
N GLU A 384 -1.17 -0.97 -8.50
CA GLU A 384 -2.41 -0.31 -8.90
C GLU A 384 -3.55 -1.34 -8.92
N PRO A 385 -4.73 -1.05 -8.32
CA PRO A 385 -5.90 -1.90 -8.42
C PRO A 385 -6.29 -2.27 -9.86
N GLY A 386 -5.98 -1.40 -10.83
CA GLY A 386 -6.23 -1.61 -12.26
C GLY A 386 -5.41 -2.72 -12.93
N ASN A 387 -4.40 -3.29 -12.27
CA ASN A 387 -3.59 -4.36 -12.87
C ASN A 387 -4.32 -5.72 -12.88
N MET A 388 -5.13 -6.01 -11.85
CA MET A 388 -5.80 -7.31 -11.71
C MET A 388 -6.97 -7.52 -12.68
N ILE A 389 -7.49 -6.47 -13.32
CA ILE A 389 -8.57 -6.57 -14.33
C ILE A 389 -8.02 -6.79 -15.76
N ARG A 390 -6.69 -6.80 -15.93
CA ARG A 390 -6.00 -6.93 -17.23
C ARG A 390 -5.29 -8.28 -17.39
N THR A 391 -5.48 -9.21 -16.46
CA THR A 391 -4.88 -10.54 -16.48
C THR A 391 -5.66 -11.50 -17.38
N VAL A 392 -5.06 -12.61 -17.76
CA VAL A 392 -5.73 -13.72 -18.47
C VAL A 392 -6.96 -14.18 -17.70
N ASP A 393 -6.83 -14.41 -16.39
CA ASP A 393 -7.93 -14.85 -15.53
C ASP A 393 -9.08 -13.83 -15.49
N ALA A 394 -8.76 -12.54 -15.46
CA ALA A 394 -9.75 -11.48 -15.56
C ALA A 394 -10.43 -11.46 -16.93
N TYR A 395 -9.69 -11.57 -18.03
CA TYR A 395 -10.29 -11.60 -19.37
C TYR A 395 -11.12 -12.85 -19.63
N VAL A 396 -10.75 -14.01 -19.08
CA VAL A 396 -11.59 -15.21 -19.06
C VAL A 396 -12.90 -14.92 -18.33
N THR A 397 -12.83 -14.31 -17.15
CA THR A 397 -14.02 -13.89 -16.39
C THR A 397 -14.91 -12.95 -17.20
N LEU A 398 -14.32 -11.92 -17.84
CA LEU A 398 -15.07 -10.95 -18.64
C LEU A 398 -15.68 -11.60 -19.89
N ARG A 399 -14.94 -12.45 -20.61
CA ARG A 399 -15.46 -13.25 -21.74
C ARG A 399 -16.66 -14.07 -21.31
N ASP A 400 -16.55 -14.75 -20.17
CA ASP A 400 -17.61 -15.59 -19.63
C ASP A 400 -18.84 -14.77 -19.18
N HIS A 401 -18.79 -13.43 -19.25
CA HIS A 401 -19.91 -12.52 -19.02
C HIS A 401 -20.38 -11.80 -20.29
N LEU A 402 -19.80 -12.09 -21.45
CA LEU A 402 -20.32 -11.62 -22.74
C LEU A 402 -21.52 -12.48 -23.18
N SER A 403 -22.48 -11.83 -23.85
CA SER A 403 -23.46 -12.54 -24.67
C SER A 403 -22.78 -13.17 -25.89
N GLU A 404 -23.47 -14.06 -26.61
CA GLU A 404 -22.91 -14.80 -27.75
C GLU A 404 -22.32 -13.87 -28.84
N ASN A 405 -22.93 -12.70 -29.04
CA ASN A 405 -22.48 -11.67 -29.96
C ASN A 405 -21.94 -10.42 -29.22
N GLY A 406 -21.63 -10.56 -27.94
CA GLY A 406 -21.17 -9.46 -27.10
C GLY A 406 -19.79 -8.95 -27.50
N LEU A 407 -19.52 -7.69 -27.15
CA LEU A 407 -18.24 -7.04 -27.36
C LEU A 407 -17.58 -6.70 -26.03
N LEU A 408 -16.30 -7.03 -25.89
CA LEU A 408 -15.42 -6.43 -24.90
C LEU A 408 -14.68 -5.28 -25.58
N ALA A 409 -14.76 -4.09 -25.00
CA ALA A 409 -14.12 -2.88 -25.49
C ALA A 409 -13.13 -2.33 -24.47
N ILE A 410 -11.93 -1.95 -24.92
CA ILE A 410 -10.92 -1.25 -24.11
C ILE A 410 -10.53 0.01 -24.87
N TRP A 411 -10.67 1.17 -24.24
CA TRP A 411 -10.35 2.47 -24.85
C TRP A 411 -9.41 3.25 -23.95
N TYR A 412 -8.45 3.97 -24.50
CA TYR A 412 -7.61 4.91 -23.74
C TYR A 412 -6.91 5.92 -24.66
N PRO A 413 -6.47 7.08 -24.15
CA PRO A 413 -5.71 8.06 -24.93
C PRO A 413 -4.34 7.53 -25.39
N THR A 414 -3.91 7.89 -26.61
CA THR A 414 -2.58 7.53 -27.17
C THR A 414 -1.43 8.08 -26.34
N GLY A 415 -1.63 9.21 -25.65
CA GLY A 415 -0.65 9.77 -24.73
C GLY A 415 -0.28 8.84 -23.56
N LEU A 416 -1.06 7.79 -23.29
CA LEU A 416 -0.75 6.76 -22.28
C LEU A 416 0.02 5.55 -22.84
N ASP A 417 0.14 5.44 -24.16
CA ASP A 417 0.78 4.33 -24.85
C ASP A 417 1.42 4.80 -26.17
N PRO A 418 2.36 5.77 -26.12
CA PRO A 418 2.90 6.40 -27.33
C PRO A 418 3.54 5.39 -28.29
N GLU A 419 4.09 4.29 -27.75
CA GLU A 419 4.76 3.22 -28.49
C GLU A 419 3.83 2.03 -28.82
N GLY A 420 2.55 2.07 -28.43
CA GLY A 420 1.59 0.99 -28.70
C GLY A 420 1.82 -0.32 -27.94
N VAL A 421 2.72 -0.31 -26.95
CA VAL A 421 3.13 -1.47 -26.15
C VAL A 421 1.97 -2.06 -25.36
N LEU A 422 1.19 -1.21 -24.69
CA LEU A 422 0.02 -1.67 -23.94
C LEU A 422 -0.98 -2.32 -24.89
N THR A 423 -1.16 -1.69 -26.05
CA THR A 423 -2.06 -2.15 -27.11
C THR A 423 -1.66 -3.55 -27.56
N ASP A 424 -0.38 -3.76 -27.88
CA ASP A 424 0.18 -5.05 -28.24
C ASP A 424 -0.06 -6.10 -27.15
N GLN A 425 0.26 -5.75 -25.88
CA GLN A 425 0.14 -6.66 -24.75
C GLN A 425 -1.31 -7.10 -24.51
N TYR A 426 -2.26 -6.18 -24.54
CA TYR A 426 -3.67 -6.49 -24.35
C TYR A 426 -4.22 -7.33 -25.50
N VAL A 427 -3.91 -6.99 -26.76
CA VAL A 427 -4.39 -7.77 -27.90
C VAL A 427 -3.85 -9.19 -27.87
N GLN A 428 -2.55 -9.38 -27.61
CA GLN A 428 -1.95 -10.70 -27.53
C GLN A 428 -2.50 -11.52 -26.35
N THR A 429 -2.76 -10.88 -25.20
CA THR A 429 -3.39 -11.55 -24.05
C THR A 429 -4.81 -12.01 -24.38
N LEU A 430 -5.62 -11.16 -25.01
CA LEU A 430 -7.00 -11.47 -25.41
C LEU A 430 -7.06 -12.58 -26.48
N ARG A 431 -6.05 -12.67 -27.35
CA ARG A 431 -5.90 -13.73 -28.37
C ARG A 431 -5.33 -15.04 -27.84
N SER A 432 -4.74 -15.04 -26.63
CA SER A 432 -4.11 -16.23 -26.06
C SER A 432 -5.08 -17.41 -25.99
N GLU A 433 -4.57 -18.64 -26.06
CA GLU A 433 -5.41 -19.86 -26.08
C GLU A 433 -6.38 -19.97 -24.90
N GLN A 434 -6.02 -19.40 -23.74
CA GLN A 434 -6.85 -19.44 -22.54
C GLN A 434 -8.05 -18.48 -22.64
N VAL A 435 -7.84 -17.27 -23.18
CA VAL A 435 -8.91 -16.27 -23.36
C VAL A 435 -9.70 -16.54 -24.63
N ASN A 436 -9.03 -16.81 -25.74
CA ASN A 436 -9.60 -17.23 -27.03
C ASN A 436 -10.69 -16.28 -27.57
N LEU A 437 -10.38 -14.99 -27.65
CA LEU A 437 -11.25 -13.99 -28.29
C LEU A 437 -10.73 -13.63 -29.68
N THR A 438 -11.65 -13.31 -30.59
CA THR A 438 -11.31 -12.63 -31.84
C THR A 438 -11.11 -11.14 -31.54
N VAL A 439 -9.95 -10.58 -31.90
CA VAL A 439 -9.56 -9.22 -31.48
C VAL A 439 -9.14 -8.35 -32.66
N ARG A 440 -9.66 -7.12 -32.71
CA ARG A 440 -9.20 -6.04 -33.60
C ARG A 440 -8.89 -4.79 -32.80
N ALA A 441 -7.79 -4.13 -33.16
CA ALA A 441 -7.38 -2.86 -32.56
C ALA A 441 -7.42 -1.74 -33.60
N TYR A 442 -7.72 -0.55 -33.12
CA TYR A 442 -7.92 0.67 -33.89
C TYR A 442 -7.23 1.81 -33.18
N PHE A 443 -6.80 2.80 -33.94
CA PHE A 443 -6.18 3.99 -33.39
C PHE A 443 -6.47 5.22 -34.24
N ASN A 444 -6.32 6.38 -33.61
CA ASN A 444 -6.17 7.67 -34.29
C ASN A 444 -5.02 8.44 -33.62
N SER A 445 -4.86 9.74 -33.91
CA SER A 445 -3.77 10.53 -33.30
C SER A 445 -3.90 10.73 -31.78
N GLN A 446 -5.09 10.50 -31.20
CA GLN A 446 -5.45 10.82 -29.82
C GLN A 446 -5.83 9.61 -28.97
N GLU A 447 -6.27 8.51 -29.57
CA GLU A 447 -6.99 7.41 -28.89
C GLU A 447 -6.67 6.04 -29.49
N PHE A 448 -6.60 5.03 -28.61
CA PHE A 448 -6.64 3.62 -28.95
C PHE A 448 -8.01 3.02 -28.62
N LEU A 449 -8.44 2.05 -29.42
CA LEU A 449 -9.61 1.23 -29.17
C LEU A 449 -9.35 -0.23 -29.54
N ILE A 450 -9.52 -1.12 -28.58
CA ILE A 450 -9.45 -2.58 -28.77
C ILE A 450 -10.87 -3.13 -28.64
N LEU A 451 -11.29 -3.92 -29.61
CA LEU A 451 -12.54 -4.68 -29.58
C LEU A 451 -12.24 -6.17 -29.63
N ALA A 452 -12.89 -6.92 -28.76
CA ALA A 452 -12.77 -8.36 -28.68
C ALA A 452 -14.14 -9.03 -28.59
N SER A 453 -14.32 -10.18 -29.23
CA SER A 453 -15.59 -10.93 -29.22
C SER A 453 -15.35 -12.44 -29.20
N PRO A 454 -16.23 -13.23 -28.54
CA PRO A 454 -16.17 -14.69 -28.60
C PRO A 454 -16.56 -15.22 -29.99
N SER A 455 -17.32 -14.46 -30.77
CA SER A 455 -17.73 -14.86 -32.12
C SER A 455 -16.75 -14.36 -33.19
N GLY A 456 -16.31 -15.25 -34.07
CA GLY A 456 -15.54 -14.88 -35.26
C GLY A 456 -16.34 -14.07 -36.27
N ASP A 457 -17.68 -14.13 -36.19
CA ASP A 457 -18.62 -13.41 -37.04
C ASP A 457 -19.05 -12.06 -36.45
N ALA A 458 -18.44 -11.64 -35.33
CA ALA A 458 -18.75 -10.38 -34.68
C ALA A 458 -18.56 -9.20 -35.65
N ARG A 459 -19.53 -8.28 -35.63
CA ARG A 459 -19.47 -7.04 -36.43
C ARG A 459 -18.50 -6.06 -35.80
N PHE A 460 -17.23 -6.19 -36.17
CA PHE A 460 -16.21 -5.17 -35.88
C PHE A 460 -16.46 -3.88 -36.70
N LEU A 461 -15.67 -2.84 -36.42
CA LEU A 461 -15.92 -1.50 -36.96
C LEU A 461 -15.84 -1.45 -38.49
N ASP A 462 -16.81 -0.74 -39.05
CA ASP A 462 -16.80 -0.20 -40.41
C ASP A 462 -16.13 1.19 -40.34
N LEU A 463 -14.88 1.28 -40.80
CA LEU A 463 -14.05 2.47 -40.63
C LEU A 463 -14.65 3.70 -41.34
N ASP A 464 -15.31 3.51 -42.48
CA ASP A 464 -15.96 4.60 -43.21
C ASP A 464 -17.09 5.21 -42.37
N LYS A 465 -17.88 4.38 -41.67
CA LYS A 465 -18.93 4.84 -40.76
C LYS A 465 -18.38 5.47 -39.48
N VAL A 466 -17.23 5.01 -39.01
CA VAL A 466 -16.56 5.63 -37.85
C VAL A 466 -16.06 7.02 -38.23
N ASP A 467 -15.40 7.15 -39.39
CA ASP A 467 -14.95 8.45 -39.89
C ASP A 467 -16.13 9.38 -40.21
N GLU A 468 -17.21 8.87 -40.80
CA GLU A 468 -18.46 9.62 -40.99
C GLU A 468 -19.00 10.14 -39.65
N PHE A 469 -19.04 9.28 -38.62
CA PHE A 469 -19.46 9.70 -37.29
C PHE A 469 -18.53 10.78 -36.74
N LEU A 470 -17.22 10.61 -36.78
CA LEU A 470 -16.25 11.54 -36.18
C LEU A 470 -16.18 12.89 -36.89
N LEU A 471 -16.49 12.93 -38.19
CA LEU A 471 -16.45 14.13 -39.03
C LEU A 471 -17.82 14.81 -39.21
N ALA A 472 -18.91 14.18 -38.76
CA ALA A 472 -20.27 14.71 -38.97
C ALA A 472 -20.47 16.08 -38.32
N THR A 473 -20.96 17.03 -39.13
CA THR A 473 -21.36 18.39 -38.72
C THR A 473 -22.87 18.56 -38.59
N ASP A 474 -23.67 17.72 -39.27
CA ASP A 474 -25.10 17.94 -39.49
C ASP A 474 -25.96 16.68 -39.22
N ASP A 475 -25.66 15.89 -38.19
CA ASP A 475 -26.42 14.68 -37.82
C ASP A 475 -27.42 14.88 -36.67
N GLY A 476 -27.68 16.14 -36.31
CA GLY A 476 -28.56 16.51 -35.19
C GLY A 476 -27.92 16.38 -33.81
N LEU A 477 -26.65 15.97 -33.71
CA LEU A 477 -25.87 16.06 -32.48
C LEU A 477 -25.08 17.36 -32.45
N ASP A 478 -25.34 18.17 -31.44
CA ASP A 478 -24.52 19.36 -31.12
C ASP A 478 -23.20 18.96 -30.43
N LEU A 479 -22.39 18.17 -31.14
CA LEU A 479 -21.07 17.72 -30.74
C LEU A 479 -20.08 18.11 -31.84
N PRO A 480 -19.03 18.90 -31.50
CA PRO A 480 -18.02 19.29 -32.48
C PRO A 480 -17.39 18.08 -33.17
N PRO A 481 -17.18 18.13 -34.51
CA PRO A 481 -16.43 17.10 -35.22
C PRO A 481 -14.98 17.07 -34.72
N ASN A 482 -14.36 15.90 -34.76
CA ASN A 482 -12.97 15.72 -34.37
C ASN A 482 -12.14 15.23 -35.56
N PRO A 483 -11.65 16.13 -36.43
CA PRO A 483 -10.91 15.75 -37.63
C PRO A 483 -9.52 15.15 -37.33
N ALA A 484 -8.98 15.37 -36.11
CA ALA A 484 -7.75 14.73 -35.66
C ALA A 484 -7.94 13.24 -35.32
N ALA A 485 -9.20 12.78 -35.25
CA ALA A 485 -9.58 11.44 -34.83
C ALA A 485 -9.78 10.42 -35.97
N ARG A 486 -9.39 10.72 -37.23
CA ARG A 486 -9.49 9.74 -38.34
C ARG A 486 -8.94 8.38 -37.92
N CYS A 487 -9.78 7.36 -38.04
CA CYS A 487 -9.55 6.06 -37.41
C CYS A 487 -8.93 5.08 -38.41
N GLY A 488 -7.82 4.45 -38.01
CA GLY A 488 -7.16 3.40 -38.79
C GLY A 488 -7.09 2.09 -38.02
N PRO A 489 -6.90 0.95 -38.73
CA PRO A 489 -6.55 -0.30 -38.07
C PRO A 489 -5.17 -0.18 -37.43
N TYR A 490 -5.01 -0.70 -36.23
CA TYR A 490 -3.72 -0.82 -35.57
C TYR A 490 -3.10 -2.19 -35.88
N THR A 491 -1.86 -2.19 -36.37
CA THR A 491 -1.10 -3.42 -36.64
C THR A 491 -0.34 -3.83 -35.38
N VAL A 492 -0.74 -4.95 -34.78
CA VAL A 492 -0.10 -5.49 -33.59
C VAL A 492 1.28 -6.05 -33.93
N ILE A 493 2.27 -5.73 -33.10
CA ILE A 493 3.62 -6.25 -33.25
C ILE A 493 3.75 -7.52 -32.40
N ASP A 494 3.63 -8.68 -33.04
CA ASP A 494 3.87 -9.97 -32.39
C ASP A 494 5.36 -10.08 -32.02
N ARG A 495 5.66 -10.11 -30.73
CA ARG A 495 7.03 -10.28 -30.22
C ARG A 495 7.21 -11.72 -29.77
N ASP A 496 8.25 -12.39 -30.25
CA ASP A 496 8.59 -13.77 -29.85
C ASP A 496 8.82 -13.94 -28.34
N THR A 497 9.03 -12.84 -27.61
CA THR A 497 9.25 -12.80 -26.16
C THR A 497 8.00 -12.41 -25.35
N PHE A 498 6.81 -12.39 -25.97
CA PHE A 498 5.59 -12.04 -25.26
C PHE A 498 5.22 -13.06 -24.19
N SER A 499 4.82 -12.57 -23.01
CA SER A 499 4.18 -13.35 -21.96
C SER A 499 2.84 -12.71 -21.63
N ALA A 500 1.79 -13.51 -21.63
CA ALA A 500 0.48 -13.07 -21.17
C ALA A 500 0.55 -12.67 -19.69
N ILE A 501 -0.25 -11.67 -19.31
CA ILE A 501 -0.33 -11.20 -17.93
C ILE A 501 -1.15 -12.20 -17.12
N SER A 502 -0.60 -12.81 -16.08
CA SER A 502 -1.34 -13.71 -15.20
C SER A 502 -1.59 -13.10 -13.82
N ASP A 503 -2.55 -13.65 -13.08
CA ASP A 503 -2.73 -13.34 -11.66
C ASP A 503 -1.54 -13.69 -10.78
N ASP A 504 -0.62 -14.53 -11.28
CA ASP A 504 0.60 -14.89 -10.59
C ASP A 504 1.66 -13.79 -10.67
N GLN A 505 1.66 -13.03 -11.78
CA GLN A 505 2.55 -11.89 -12.03
C GLN A 505 1.79 -10.66 -12.54
N PRO A 506 0.82 -10.12 -11.77
CA PRO A 506 0.01 -8.99 -12.21
C PRO A 506 0.84 -7.70 -12.33
N PHE A 507 2.05 -7.67 -11.76
CA PHE A 507 3.01 -6.57 -11.86
C PHE A 507 3.58 -6.37 -13.27
N LEU A 508 3.49 -7.40 -14.12
CA LEU A 508 3.86 -7.30 -15.53
C LEU A 508 2.74 -6.68 -16.38
N ALA A 509 1.56 -6.45 -15.80
CA ALA A 509 0.48 -5.72 -16.43
C ALA A 509 0.85 -4.25 -16.64
N GLY A 510 0.45 -3.71 -17.77
CA GLY A 510 0.58 -2.30 -18.05
C GLY A 510 2.02 -1.89 -18.42
N ASN A 511 2.29 -0.59 -18.29
CA ASN A 511 3.56 0.00 -18.73
C ASN A 511 4.71 -0.31 -17.78
N VAL A 512 4.47 -0.99 -16.65
CA VAL A 512 5.50 -1.30 -15.65
C VAL A 512 6.65 -2.11 -16.25
N SER A 513 6.37 -3.06 -17.15
CA SER A 513 7.39 -3.86 -17.84
C SER A 513 8.29 -3.03 -18.78
N HIS A 514 7.81 -1.85 -19.21
CA HIS A 514 8.53 -0.90 -20.04
C HIS A 514 9.17 0.26 -19.24
N ILE A 515 8.60 0.63 -18.09
CA ILE A 515 9.21 1.54 -17.12
C ILE A 515 10.39 0.86 -16.42
N PHE A 516 10.24 -0.43 -16.09
CA PHE A 516 11.27 -1.29 -15.54
C PHE A 516 11.30 -2.62 -16.28
N SER A 517 12.24 -2.79 -17.19
CA SER A 517 12.57 -4.12 -17.70
C SER A 517 12.92 -5.06 -16.53
N LEU A 518 12.63 -6.36 -16.65
CA LEU A 518 13.05 -7.37 -15.66
C LEU A 518 14.56 -7.30 -15.37
N GLY A 519 15.37 -6.92 -16.36
CA GLY A 519 16.79 -6.64 -16.18
C GLY A 519 17.08 -5.44 -15.27
N GLN A 520 16.34 -4.34 -15.41
CA GLN A 520 16.44 -3.19 -14.50
C GLN A 520 15.93 -3.53 -13.09
N VAL A 521 14.83 -4.28 -12.96
CA VAL A 521 14.31 -4.77 -11.66
C VAL A 521 15.36 -5.64 -10.97
N SER A 522 15.95 -6.59 -11.70
CA SER A 522 17.01 -7.48 -11.19
C SER A 522 18.26 -6.70 -10.77
N LYS A 523 18.65 -5.68 -11.55
CA LYS A 523 19.77 -4.79 -11.23
C LYS A 523 19.48 -3.95 -9.98
N LEU A 524 18.28 -3.39 -9.87
CA LEU A 524 17.84 -2.63 -8.69
C LEU A 524 17.86 -3.52 -7.45
N PHE A 525 17.28 -4.73 -7.55
CA PHE A 525 17.31 -5.73 -6.48
C PHE A 525 18.75 -6.05 -6.05
N SER A 526 19.64 -6.34 -7.01
CA SER A 526 21.03 -6.69 -6.73
C SER A 526 21.78 -5.55 -6.03
N ILE A 527 21.57 -4.30 -6.46
CA ILE A 527 22.17 -3.11 -5.84
C ILE A 527 21.65 -2.95 -4.41
N THR A 528 20.33 -2.98 -4.21
CA THR A 528 19.72 -2.77 -2.90
C THR A 528 20.06 -3.91 -1.93
N ALA A 529 20.04 -5.16 -2.39
CA ALA A 529 20.40 -6.33 -1.59
C ALA A 529 21.90 -6.29 -1.23
N GLY A 530 22.76 -5.90 -2.18
CA GLY A 530 24.18 -5.68 -1.93
C GLY A 530 24.44 -4.59 -0.88
N LEU A 531 23.69 -3.48 -0.96
CA LEU A 531 23.77 -2.40 0.02
C LEU A 531 23.32 -2.84 1.42
N LEU A 532 22.17 -3.53 1.52
CA LEU A 532 21.70 -4.07 2.80
C LEU A 532 22.69 -5.09 3.39
N LEU A 533 23.28 -5.95 2.55
CA LEU A 533 24.30 -6.90 2.98
C LEU A 533 25.53 -6.18 3.53
N ALA A 534 26.03 -5.15 2.82
CA ALA A 534 27.17 -4.35 3.26
C ALA A 534 26.88 -3.63 4.59
N ILE A 535 25.71 -2.98 4.71
CA ILE A 535 25.26 -2.35 5.96
C ILE A 535 25.16 -3.39 7.07
N GLY A 536 24.55 -4.55 6.81
CA GLY A 536 24.42 -5.65 7.77
C GLY A 536 25.79 -6.13 8.27
N ILE A 537 26.77 -6.34 7.39
CA ILE A 537 28.13 -6.72 7.77
C ILE A 537 28.78 -5.65 8.64
N VAL A 538 28.72 -4.38 8.25
CA VAL A 538 29.26 -3.26 9.03
C VAL A 538 28.60 -3.20 10.41
N LEU A 539 27.28 -3.37 10.48
CA LEU A 539 26.53 -3.41 11.73
C LEU A 539 26.98 -4.57 12.62
N VAL A 540 27.07 -5.80 12.10
CA VAL A 540 27.53 -6.98 12.85
C VAL A 540 28.93 -6.76 13.43
N LEU A 541 29.86 -6.22 12.65
CA LEU A 541 31.22 -5.91 13.11
C LEU A 541 31.23 -4.83 14.20
N THR A 542 30.37 -3.82 14.06
CA THR A 542 30.26 -2.70 15.01
C THR A 542 29.59 -3.14 16.31
N LEU A 543 28.54 -3.96 16.23
CA LEU A 543 27.85 -4.58 17.35
C LEU A 543 28.80 -5.47 18.16
N ARG A 544 29.67 -6.23 17.50
CA ARG A 544 30.65 -7.09 18.17
C ARG A 544 31.60 -6.28 19.08
N LYS A 545 31.98 -5.08 18.66
CA LYS A 545 32.80 -4.14 19.47
C LYS A 545 32.05 -3.60 20.69
N ARG A 546 30.72 -3.65 20.72
CA ARG A 546 29.88 -3.17 21.83
C ARG A 546 29.65 -4.23 22.92
N GLY A 547 30.04 -5.48 22.68
CA GLY A 547 29.98 -6.57 23.65
C GLY A 547 28.98 -7.67 23.28
N ASP A 548 29.18 -8.86 23.83
CA ASP A 548 28.33 -10.03 23.60
C ASP A 548 26.95 -9.85 24.27
N PRO A 549 25.83 -10.20 23.62
CA PRO A 549 24.51 -10.38 24.24
C PRO A 549 24.50 -11.28 25.48
N LYS A 550 25.51 -12.14 25.66
CA LYS A 550 25.71 -13.04 26.82
C LYS A 550 24.52 -13.95 27.07
N ILE A 551 23.96 -14.53 26.00
CA ILE A 551 22.98 -15.61 26.15
C ILE A 551 23.74 -16.90 26.51
N GLU A 552 23.42 -17.47 27.66
CA GLU A 552 24.11 -18.65 28.18
C GLU A 552 24.11 -19.82 27.18
N GLY A 553 25.30 -20.37 26.90
CA GLY A 553 25.47 -21.49 25.98
C GLY A 553 25.32 -21.16 24.49
N ARG A 554 25.23 -19.87 24.11
CA ARG A 554 25.06 -19.43 22.72
C ARG A 554 26.19 -18.51 22.28
N SER A 555 26.65 -18.69 21.04
CA SER A 555 27.67 -17.81 20.46
C SER A 555 27.04 -16.52 19.91
N TYR A 556 27.80 -15.43 19.89
CA TYR A 556 27.40 -14.18 19.26
C TYR A 556 26.81 -14.39 17.84
N THR A 557 27.48 -15.20 17.01
CA THR A 557 27.01 -15.50 15.64
C THR A 557 25.66 -16.19 15.62
N GLN A 558 25.39 -17.10 16.57
CA GLN A 558 24.07 -17.73 16.69
C GLN A 558 22.98 -16.71 17.03
N VAL A 559 23.26 -15.78 17.95
CA VAL A 559 22.31 -14.71 18.32
C VAL A 559 22.01 -13.79 17.14
N ILE A 560 23.05 -13.40 16.40
CA ILE A 560 22.91 -12.56 15.20
C ILE A 560 22.08 -13.27 14.12
N ALA A 561 22.41 -14.53 13.81
CA ALA A 561 21.73 -15.30 12.78
C ALA A 561 20.25 -15.54 13.11
N ILE A 562 19.93 -15.88 14.36
CA ILE A 562 18.54 -16.13 14.76
C ILE A 562 17.74 -14.82 14.82
N SER A 563 18.33 -13.70 15.26
CA SER A 563 17.66 -12.39 15.26
C SER A 563 17.31 -11.95 13.84
N PHE A 564 18.26 -12.10 12.91
CA PHE A 564 18.04 -11.83 11.49
C PHE A 564 16.93 -12.70 10.89
N LEU A 565 16.94 -14.00 11.18
CA LEU A 565 15.94 -14.93 10.67
C LEU A 565 14.54 -14.62 11.21
N ILE A 566 14.41 -14.24 12.48
CA ILE A 566 13.14 -13.84 13.10
C ILE A 566 12.56 -12.61 12.41
N GLY A 567 13.36 -11.57 12.19
CA GLY A 567 12.93 -10.36 11.50
C GLY A 567 12.49 -10.64 10.06
N ALA A 568 13.29 -11.42 9.32
CA ALA A 568 12.95 -11.81 7.95
C ALA A 568 11.64 -12.60 7.89
N ASN A 569 11.46 -13.56 8.79
CA ASN A 569 10.25 -14.35 8.92
C ASN A 569 9.01 -13.49 9.19
N PHE A 570 9.11 -12.51 10.09
CA PHE A 570 7.98 -11.65 10.45
C PHE A 570 7.43 -10.92 9.22
N LEU A 571 8.30 -10.23 8.47
CA LEU A 571 7.90 -9.46 7.29
C LEU A 571 7.44 -10.36 6.12
N ILE A 572 8.12 -11.50 5.91
CA ILE A 572 7.75 -12.45 4.85
C ILE A 572 6.35 -13.03 5.10
N LEU A 573 6.01 -13.37 6.35
CA LEU A 573 4.69 -13.93 6.67
C LEU A 573 3.58 -12.88 6.70
N GLU A 574 3.88 -11.66 7.11
CA GLU A 574 2.95 -10.54 6.95
C GLU A 574 2.58 -10.38 5.47
N HIS A 575 3.58 -10.36 4.58
CA HIS A 575 3.36 -10.26 3.15
C HIS A 575 2.75 -11.52 2.54
N TYR A 576 3.01 -12.72 3.09
CA TYR A 576 2.26 -13.93 2.73
C TYR A 576 0.77 -13.67 2.86
N LEU A 577 0.32 -13.20 4.03
CA LEU A 577 -1.10 -12.94 4.25
C LEU A 577 -1.63 -11.87 3.29
N ILE A 578 -0.91 -10.78 3.13
CA ILE A 578 -1.31 -9.66 2.26
C ILE A 578 -1.46 -10.13 0.81
N LEU A 579 -0.48 -10.86 0.27
CA LEU A 579 -0.53 -11.34 -1.11
C LEU A 579 -1.55 -12.45 -1.32
N ALA A 580 -1.75 -13.33 -0.32
CA ALA A 580 -2.81 -14.33 -0.34
C ALA A 580 -4.22 -13.69 -0.36
N LEU A 581 -4.39 -12.58 0.36
CA LEU A 581 -5.62 -11.78 0.30
C LEU A 581 -5.73 -11.00 -1.01
N PHE A 582 -4.63 -10.50 -1.55
CA PHE A 582 -4.63 -9.73 -2.81
C PHE A 582 -5.10 -10.59 -3.99
N LYS A 583 -4.71 -11.87 -4.07
CA LYS A 583 -5.21 -12.84 -5.07
C LYS A 583 -6.73 -13.09 -5.00
N LYS A 584 -7.44 -12.52 -4.01
CA LYS A 584 -8.88 -12.73 -3.76
C LYS A 584 -9.69 -11.43 -3.71
N LEU A 585 -9.08 -10.38 -3.19
CA LEU A 585 -9.70 -9.06 -3.08
C LEU A 585 -9.46 -8.23 -4.33
N TYR A 586 -8.45 -8.57 -5.13
CA TYR A 586 -8.03 -7.87 -6.36
C TYR A 586 -7.62 -6.40 -6.17
N VAL A 587 -7.71 -5.88 -4.95
CA VAL A 587 -7.31 -4.54 -4.55
C VAL A 587 -6.19 -4.64 -3.51
N PHE A 588 -4.97 -4.22 -3.88
CA PHE A 588 -3.81 -4.36 -2.99
C PHE A 588 -3.97 -3.55 -1.70
N HIS A 589 -4.58 -2.37 -1.75
CA HIS A 589 -4.80 -1.55 -0.57
C HIS A 589 -5.63 -2.28 0.49
N ASP A 590 -6.73 -2.90 0.08
CA ASP A 590 -7.64 -3.60 1.01
C ASP A 590 -6.95 -4.84 1.59
N ALA A 591 -6.19 -5.56 0.76
CA ALA A 591 -5.40 -6.70 1.20
C ALA A 591 -4.27 -6.29 2.17
N LEU A 592 -3.59 -5.19 1.92
CA LEU A 592 -2.55 -4.62 2.79
C LEU A 592 -3.14 -4.26 4.15
N VAL A 593 -4.26 -3.53 4.17
CA VAL A 593 -4.91 -3.06 5.39
C VAL A 593 -5.41 -4.24 6.22
N LEU A 594 -6.18 -5.14 5.60
CA LEU A 594 -6.75 -6.30 6.29
C LEU A 594 -5.66 -7.26 6.76
N GLY A 595 -4.66 -7.50 5.91
CA GLY A 595 -3.51 -8.35 6.20
C GLY A 595 -2.67 -7.81 7.34
N ALA A 596 -2.23 -6.55 7.27
CA ALA A 596 -1.42 -5.91 8.31
C ALA A 596 -2.16 -5.85 9.65
N ILE A 597 -3.43 -5.42 9.69
CA ILE A 597 -4.23 -5.38 10.93
C ILE A 597 -4.32 -6.78 11.54
N SER A 598 -4.72 -7.77 10.75
CA SER A 598 -4.89 -9.14 11.24
C SER A 598 -3.57 -9.71 11.75
N PHE A 599 -2.48 -9.56 10.98
CA PHE A 599 -1.17 -10.08 11.33
C PHE A 599 -0.60 -9.43 12.59
N LEU A 600 -0.68 -8.10 12.71
CA LEU A 600 -0.19 -7.35 13.87
C LEU A 600 -0.98 -7.69 15.14
N VAL A 601 -2.31 -7.79 15.06
CA VAL A 601 -3.15 -8.18 16.20
C VAL A 601 -2.83 -9.61 16.64
N LEU A 602 -2.79 -10.56 15.71
CA LEU A 602 -2.53 -11.97 16.02
C LEU A 602 -1.12 -12.17 16.57
N SER A 603 -0.12 -11.52 15.99
CA SER A 603 1.26 -11.51 16.51
C SER A 603 1.33 -10.84 17.89
N GLY A 604 0.60 -9.75 18.11
CA GLY A 604 0.51 -9.07 19.40
C GLY A 604 -0.08 -9.98 20.49
N LEU A 605 -1.17 -10.68 20.18
CA LEU A 605 -1.77 -11.66 21.10
C LEU A 605 -0.80 -12.82 21.36
N GLY A 606 -0.17 -13.33 20.30
CA GLY A 606 0.83 -14.38 20.36
C GLY A 606 2.00 -14.06 21.29
N SER A 607 2.50 -12.82 21.21
CA SER A 607 3.54 -12.33 22.09
C SER A 607 3.12 -12.41 23.56
N ILE A 608 1.88 -12.04 23.89
CA ILE A 608 1.40 -11.97 25.28
C ILE A 608 1.09 -13.36 25.86
N PHE A 609 0.50 -14.25 25.06
CA PHE A 609 -0.05 -15.52 25.55
C PHE A 609 0.91 -16.71 25.43
N ILE A 610 1.87 -16.69 24.50
CA ILE A 610 2.81 -17.79 24.32
C ILE A 610 3.98 -17.62 25.29
N SER A 611 4.04 -18.50 26.29
CA SER A 611 5.24 -18.66 27.12
C SER A 611 6.31 -19.48 26.41
N ILE A 612 7.58 -19.31 26.81
CA ILE A 612 8.72 -20.10 26.30
C ILE A 612 8.51 -21.62 26.42
N ARG A 613 7.71 -22.07 27.41
CA ARG A 613 7.39 -23.49 27.62
C ARG A 613 6.40 -24.02 26.58
N LEU A 614 5.45 -23.19 26.17
CA LEU A 614 4.42 -23.56 25.18
C LEU A 614 4.90 -23.32 23.74
N LEU A 615 5.99 -22.56 23.56
CA LEU A 615 6.53 -22.21 22.25
C LEU A 615 6.72 -23.41 21.30
N PRO A 616 7.29 -24.56 21.72
CA PRO A 616 7.45 -25.71 20.83
C PRO A 616 6.12 -26.29 20.31
N LEU A 617 5.07 -26.28 21.14
CA LEU A 617 3.75 -26.75 20.75
C LEU A 617 3.16 -25.83 19.68
N PHE A 618 3.20 -24.52 19.90
CA PHE A 618 2.69 -23.54 18.94
C PHE A 618 3.54 -23.46 17.66
N GLN A 619 4.84 -23.73 17.72
CA GLN A 619 5.70 -23.88 16.54
C GLN A 619 5.27 -25.07 15.68
N LEU A 620 4.96 -26.21 16.30
CA LEU A 620 4.46 -27.38 15.59
C LEU A 620 3.09 -27.10 14.96
N ILE A 621 2.15 -26.53 15.73
CA ILE A 621 0.81 -26.16 15.22
C ILE A 621 0.96 -25.16 14.07
N GLY A 622 1.74 -24.08 14.25
CA GLY A 622 1.99 -23.11 13.20
C GLY A 622 2.60 -23.75 11.96
N SER A 623 3.57 -24.66 12.10
CA SER A 623 4.22 -25.34 10.96
C SER A 623 3.23 -26.18 10.16
N VAL A 624 2.35 -26.93 10.84
CA VAL A 624 1.29 -27.69 10.18
C VAL A 624 0.34 -26.76 9.42
N PHE A 625 -0.13 -25.68 10.06
CA PHE A 625 -1.04 -24.73 9.41
C PHE A 625 -0.38 -23.97 8.25
N CYS A 626 0.91 -23.68 8.33
CA CYS A 626 1.67 -23.06 7.25
C CYS A 626 1.79 -24.00 6.03
N VAL A 627 1.97 -25.30 6.25
CA VAL A 627 1.93 -26.29 5.16
C VAL A 627 0.52 -26.41 4.58
N LEU A 628 -0.52 -26.47 5.42
CA LEU A 628 -1.92 -26.50 4.96
C LEU A 628 -2.28 -25.27 4.12
N LEU A 629 -1.78 -24.09 4.49
CA LEU A 629 -1.97 -22.86 3.74
C LEU A 629 -1.50 -22.97 2.30
N LEU A 630 -0.36 -23.61 2.03
CA LEU A 630 0.18 -23.75 0.67
C LEU A 630 -0.80 -24.44 -0.28
N PHE A 631 -1.54 -25.43 0.21
CA PHE A 631 -2.45 -26.23 -0.61
C PHE A 631 -3.88 -25.70 -0.60
N LEU A 632 -4.34 -25.18 0.54
CA LEU A 632 -5.75 -24.80 0.70
C LEU A 632 -6.01 -23.34 0.30
N GLN A 633 -5.04 -22.44 0.46
CA GLN A 633 -5.27 -21.00 0.26
C GLN A 633 -5.92 -20.64 -1.08
N PRO A 634 -5.64 -21.29 -2.24
CA PRO A 634 -6.24 -20.86 -3.50
C PRO A 634 -7.76 -20.97 -3.48
N THR A 635 -8.28 -22.00 -2.80
CA THR A 635 -9.72 -22.34 -2.75
C THR A 635 -10.50 -21.65 -1.63
N LEU A 636 -9.81 -21.04 -0.66
CA LEU A 636 -10.45 -20.48 0.53
C LEU A 636 -10.98 -19.06 0.30
N SER A 637 -12.01 -18.67 1.06
CA SER A 637 -12.43 -17.27 1.14
C SER A 637 -11.37 -16.42 1.88
N PRO A 638 -11.36 -15.08 1.72
CA PRO A 638 -10.45 -14.19 2.45
C PRO A 638 -10.47 -14.42 3.97
N THR A 639 -11.66 -14.57 4.56
CA THR A 639 -11.82 -14.85 5.99
C THR A 639 -11.23 -16.19 6.39
N ALA A 640 -11.48 -17.24 5.61
CA ALA A 640 -10.92 -18.57 5.88
C ALA A 640 -9.40 -18.59 5.73
N THR A 641 -8.83 -17.83 4.79
CA THR A 641 -7.37 -17.65 4.66
C THR A 641 -6.77 -17.00 5.91
N ILE A 642 -7.39 -15.94 6.46
CA ILE A 642 -6.93 -15.32 7.71
C ILE A 642 -6.99 -16.31 8.88
N LEU A 643 -8.10 -17.05 9.01
CA LEU A 643 -8.26 -18.04 10.08
C LEU A 643 -7.21 -19.17 9.99
N LEU A 644 -6.89 -19.61 8.78
CA LEU A 644 -5.87 -20.65 8.56
C LEU A 644 -4.45 -20.12 8.81
N LEU A 645 -4.18 -18.83 8.56
CA LEU A 645 -2.91 -18.20 8.88
C LEU A 645 -2.78 -17.81 10.36
N ALA A 646 -3.88 -17.72 11.10
CA ALA A 646 -3.88 -17.21 12.45
C ALA A 646 -2.91 -17.93 13.40
N PRO A 647 -2.79 -19.28 13.41
CA PRO A 647 -1.80 -19.96 14.25
C PRO A 647 -0.34 -19.61 13.87
N VAL A 648 -0.08 -19.35 12.59
CA VAL A 648 1.25 -18.98 12.06
C VAL A 648 1.64 -17.58 12.53
N ALA A 649 0.74 -16.59 12.37
CA ALA A 649 0.95 -15.23 12.87
C ALA A 649 1.08 -15.21 14.41
N PHE A 650 0.21 -15.95 15.09
CA PHE A 650 0.21 -16.06 16.55
C PHE A 650 1.54 -16.58 17.10
N VAL A 651 2.11 -17.65 16.54
CA VAL A 651 3.44 -18.10 17.01
C VAL A 651 4.56 -17.16 16.60
N THR A 652 4.48 -16.54 15.43
CA THR A 652 5.50 -15.60 14.92
C THR A 652 5.72 -14.43 15.87
N GLY A 653 4.65 -13.85 16.42
CA GLY A 653 4.74 -12.75 17.38
C GLY A 653 5.46 -13.06 18.70
N SER A 654 5.72 -14.34 19.00
CA SER A 654 6.42 -14.74 20.23
C SER A 654 7.94 -14.81 20.09
N PHE A 655 8.49 -14.92 18.88
CA PHE A 655 9.91 -15.19 18.68
C PHE A 655 10.81 -14.03 19.12
N PHE A 656 10.52 -12.81 18.63
CA PHE A 656 11.29 -11.61 18.96
C PHE A 656 11.32 -11.30 20.46
N PRO A 657 10.18 -11.17 21.17
CA PRO A 657 10.20 -10.83 22.59
C PRO A 657 10.90 -11.89 23.44
N ALA A 658 10.78 -13.18 23.10
CA ALA A 658 11.47 -14.27 23.79
C ALA A 658 13.00 -14.16 23.67
N LEU A 659 13.50 -13.85 22.47
CA LEU A 659 14.93 -13.67 22.24
C LEU A 659 15.47 -12.39 22.89
N PHE A 660 14.72 -11.29 22.78
CA PHE A 660 15.08 -10.00 23.34
C PHE A 660 15.16 -10.03 24.88
N GLU A 661 14.29 -10.79 25.52
CA GLU A 661 14.30 -10.99 26.97
C GLU A 661 15.54 -11.79 27.43
N GLN A 662 15.94 -12.82 26.68
CA GLN A 662 17.17 -13.59 26.97
C GLN A 662 18.44 -12.77 26.75
N ALA A 663 18.47 -11.86 25.77
CA ALA A 663 19.58 -10.96 25.49
C ALA A 663 19.66 -9.76 26.46
N SER A 664 19.20 -9.91 27.70
CA SER A 664 18.90 -8.76 28.57
C SER A 664 20.09 -7.84 28.87
N HIS A 665 21.31 -8.37 28.82
CA HIS A 665 22.57 -7.66 29.00
C HIS A 665 22.95 -6.74 27.84
N ASN A 666 22.77 -7.17 26.60
CA ASN A 666 23.01 -6.35 25.41
C ASN A 666 22.01 -6.69 24.28
N PRO A 667 20.78 -6.17 24.38
CA PRO A 667 19.69 -6.48 23.44
C PRO A 667 19.79 -5.67 22.13
N LEU A 668 20.74 -4.73 22.03
CA LEU A 668 20.97 -3.93 20.82
C LEU A 668 21.22 -4.81 19.60
N ALA A 669 22.01 -5.88 19.77
CA ALA A 669 22.32 -6.78 18.67
C ALA A 669 21.08 -7.50 18.15
N VAL A 670 20.17 -7.91 19.04
CA VAL A 670 18.90 -8.54 18.67
C VAL A 670 18.02 -7.55 17.92
N PHE A 671 17.81 -6.35 18.47
CA PHE A 671 16.99 -5.31 17.85
C PHE A 671 17.49 -4.90 16.45
N ALA A 672 18.80 -4.65 16.33
CA ALA A 672 19.38 -4.20 15.07
C ALA A 672 19.32 -5.29 14.00
N MET A 673 19.62 -6.55 14.36
CA MET A 673 19.62 -7.64 13.39
C MET A 673 18.20 -8.09 13.01
N ASP A 674 17.25 -8.00 13.94
CA ASP A 674 15.82 -8.17 13.63
C ASP A 674 15.37 -7.16 12.57
N ALA A 675 15.67 -5.87 12.74
CA ALA A 675 15.32 -4.85 11.75
C ALA A 675 16.02 -5.04 10.39
N VAL A 676 17.29 -5.47 10.37
CA VAL A 676 18.00 -5.82 9.12
C VAL A 676 17.37 -7.04 8.44
N GLY A 677 17.02 -8.06 9.23
CA GLY A 677 16.31 -9.25 8.78
C GLY A 677 14.96 -8.91 8.16
N ALA A 678 14.18 -8.08 8.86
CA ALA A 678 12.91 -7.55 8.37
C ALA A 678 13.07 -6.81 7.04
N GLY A 679 14.16 -6.04 6.86
CA GLY A 679 14.49 -5.41 5.59
C GLY A 679 14.72 -6.40 4.45
N LEU A 680 15.50 -7.46 4.68
CA LEU A 680 15.63 -8.51 3.66
C LEU A 680 14.29 -9.22 3.42
N GLY A 681 13.49 -9.44 4.47
CA GLY A 681 12.16 -10.05 4.37
C GLY A 681 11.22 -9.24 3.48
N SER A 682 11.15 -7.92 3.69
CA SER A 682 10.40 -6.97 2.86
C SER A 682 10.86 -7.02 1.40
N MET A 683 12.18 -6.92 1.16
CA MET A 683 12.73 -7.02 -0.19
C MET A 683 12.39 -8.35 -0.86
N THR A 684 12.50 -9.46 -0.14
CA THR A 684 12.16 -10.78 -0.67
C THR A 684 10.68 -10.84 -1.04
N ALA A 685 9.80 -10.36 -0.17
CA ALA A 685 8.37 -10.33 -0.42
C ALA A 685 7.94 -9.39 -1.55
N PHE A 686 8.71 -8.34 -1.82
CA PHE A 686 8.45 -7.44 -2.94
C PHE A 686 8.99 -7.99 -4.26
N PHE A 687 10.28 -8.31 -4.32
CA PHE A 687 10.97 -8.63 -5.57
C PHE A 687 10.73 -10.07 -6.05
N LEU A 688 10.56 -11.03 -5.14
CA LEU A 688 10.39 -12.43 -5.53
C LEU A 688 9.08 -12.64 -6.31
N PRO A 689 7.92 -12.10 -5.91
CA PRO A 689 6.70 -12.15 -6.74
C PRO A 689 6.84 -11.44 -8.09
N ILE A 690 7.50 -10.28 -8.13
CA ILE A 690 7.70 -9.55 -9.39
C ILE A 690 8.52 -10.39 -10.37
N ALA A 691 9.59 -11.01 -9.91
CA ALA A 691 10.51 -11.76 -10.77
C ALA A 691 10.04 -13.19 -11.09
N PHE A 692 9.39 -13.88 -10.15
CA PHE A 692 9.09 -15.32 -10.25
C PHE A 692 7.65 -15.70 -9.91
N GLY A 693 6.79 -14.73 -9.59
CA GLY A 693 5.38 -14.96 -9.31
C GLY A 693 5.05 -15.29 -7.86
N PHE A 694 3.78 -15.15 -7.52
CA PHE A 694 3.25 -15.47 -6.20
C PHE A 694 3.39 -16.95 -5.85
N ASP A 695 3.22 -17.83 -6.83
CA ASP A 695 3.28 -19.28 -6.68
C ASP A 695 4.69 -19.75 -6.30
N THR A 696 5.73 -18.99 -6.65
CA THR A 696 7.10 -19.19 -6.14
C THR A 696 7.27 -18.61 -4.73
N PHE A 697 6.66 -17.46 -4.44
CA PHE A 697 6.82 -16.78 -3.16
C PHE A 697 6.19 -17.54 -1.99
N PHE A 698 5.00 -18.10 -2.14
CA PHE A 698 4.32 -18.79 -1.03
C PHE A 698 5.12 -19.98 -0.46
N PRO A 699 5.67 -20.91 -1.29
CA PRO A 699 6.55 -21.97 -0.80
C PRO A 699 7.82 -21.46 -0.12
N VAL A 700 8.45 -20.40 -0.66
CA VAL A 700 9.65 -19.79 -0.04
C VAL A 700 9.31 -19.23 1.34
N ALA A 701 8.19 -18.52 1.47
CA ALA A 701 7.74 -17.96 2.73
C ALA A 701 7.42 -19.05 3.77
N ALA A 702 6.76 -20.14 3.37
CA ALA A 702 6.52 -21.28 4.24
C ALA A 702 7.84 -21.98 4.66
N GLY A 703 8.78 -22.13 3.73
CA GLY A 703 10.12 -22.67 4.00
C GLY A 703 10.88 -21.84 5.02
N VAL A 704 10.87 -20.50 4.88
CA VAL A 704 11.48 -19.57 5.84
C VAL A 704 10.84 -19.72 7.22
N PHE A 705 9.52 -19.86 7.30
CA PHE A 705 8.84 -20.05 8.59
C PHE A 705 9.18 -21.37 9.27
N ILE A 706 9.20 -22.48 8.53
CA ILE A 706 9.58 -23.79 9.07
C ILE A 706 11.04 -23.74 9.54
N LEU A 707 11.94 -23.16 8.74
CA LEU A 707 13.34 -22.95 9.12
C LEU A 707 13.46 -22.11 10.40
N THR A 708 12.70 -21.02 10.51
CA THR A 708 12.67 -20.16 11.69
C THR A 708 12.18 -20.93 12.91
N SER A 709 11.11 -21.71 12.78
CA SER A 709 10.55 -22.53 13.85
C SER A 709 11.55 -23.58 14.35
N VAL A 710 12.23 -24.29 13.44
CA VAL A 710 13.26 -25.27 13.79
C VAL A 710 14.47 -24.61 14.44
N CYS A 711 14.99 -23.53 13.85
CA CYS A 711 16.15 -22.82 14.37
C CYS A 711 15.88 -22.22 15.76
N THR A 712 14.71 -21.61 15.98
CA THR A 712 14.32 -21.06 17.28
C THR A 712 14.08 -22.17 18.31
N TYR A 713 13.46 -23.29 17.94
CA TYR A 713 13.35 -24.47 18.80
C TYR A 713 14.72 -24.97 19.26
N LEU A 714 15.66 -25.16 18.33
CA LEU A 714 17.03 -25.59 18.64
C LEU A 714 17.78 -24.56 19.49
N PHE A 715 17.52 -23.27 19.26
CA PHE A 715 18.10 -22.15 20.01
C PHE A 715 17.57 -22.06 21.45
N PHE A 716 16.32 -22.43 21.71
CA PHE A 716 15.76 -22.40 23.07
C PHE A 716 15.86 -23.73 23.82
N ARG A 717 16.11 -24.86 23.14
CA ARG A 717 16.15 -26.20 23.75
C ARG A 717 17.40 -26.51 24.59
N ARG A 718 18.58 -25.91 24.32
CA ARG A 718 19.82 -26.22 25.07
C ARG A 718 20.07 -25.19 26.17
N ARG A 719 19.93 -25.61 27.43
CA ARG A 719 20.69 -25.04 28.56
C ARG A 719 22.09 -25.65 28.52
N GLY A 720 23.14 -24.83 28.63
CA GLY A 720 24.49 -25.34 28.89
C GLY A 720 24.51 -26.14 30.20
N PRO A 721 25.50 -27.01 30.42
CA PRO A 721 25.63 -27.72 31.69
C PRO A 721 25.80 -26.68 32.80
N ALA A 722 24.90 -26.73 33.79
CA ALA A 722 25.02 -25.92 35.00
C ALA A 722 26.41 -26.14 35.60
N SER A 723 27.20 -25.07 35.75
CA SER A 723 28.39 -25.12 36.58
C SER A 723 27.94 -25.40 38.01
N ARG A 724 28.01 -26.67 38.41
CA ARG A 724 27.94 -27.12 39.81
C ARG A 724 29.14 -26.54 40.55
N THR A 725 29.01 -25.32 41.05
CA THR A 725 29.94 -24.74 42.03
C THR A 725 29.25 -23.65 42.84
N ASP A 726 28.11 -23.96 43.47
CA ASP A 726 27.52 -23.08 44.50
C ASP A 726 26.58 -23.82 45.49
N GLU A 727 26.76 -25.12 45.69
CA GLU A 727 25.90 -25.93 46.60
C GLU A 727 26.57 -26.37 47.91
N ASN A 728 27.68 -25.75 48.33
CA ASN A 728 28.42 -26.15 49.55
C ASN A 728 28.82 -24.98 50.47
N LEU A 729 27.97 -23.98 50.69
CA LEU A 729 28.26 -22.93 51.70
C LEU A 729 27.13 -22.59 52.69
N HIS A 730 26.04 -23.36 52.76
CA HIS A 730 25.08 -23.21 53.85
C HIS A 730 24.58 -24.55 54.37
N GLY A 731 25.19 -25.00 55.47
CA GLY A 731 24.71 -26.18 56.19
C GLY A 731 25.60 -26.60 57.35
N GLN A 732 25.79 -25.75 58.35
CA GLN A 732 26.06 -26.21 59.72
C GLN A 732 25.59 -25.15 60.73
N ALA A 733 24.66 -25.58 61.59
CA ALA A 733 24.03 -24.80 62.65
C ALA A 733 24.98 -24.62 63.86
N PRO A 734 24.79 -23.57 64.68
CA PRO A 734 25.64 -23.34 65.85
C PRO A 734 25.11 -24.11 67.07
N ASP A 735 25.96 -24.96 67.65
CA ASP A 735 25.74 -25.57 68.96
C ASP A 735 26.17 -24.61 70.08
N ALA A 736 25.29 -24.49 71.07
CA ALA A 736 25.46 -23.66 72.25
C ALA A 736 26.04 -24.48 73.41
N SER A 737 27.26 -24.18 73.83
CA SER A 737 27.75 -24.41 75.20
C SER A 737 29.01 -23.58 75.46
N GLY A 738 28.94 -22.64 76.42
CA GLY A 738 30.11 -21.86 76.90
C GLY A 738 31.15 -22.73 77.62
N PRO A 739 32.29 -22.16 78.12
CA PRO A 739 32.25 -21.06 79.10
C PRO A 739 33.36 -19.96 79.04
N ARG A 740 33.01 -18.79 79.62
CA ARG A 740 33.79 -17.81 80.43
C ARG A 740 35.14 -17.20 79.93
N ASN A 741 35.10 -15.87 79.68
CA ASN A 741 35.94 -14.72 80.16
C ASN A 741 37.49 -14.79 80.20
N PRO A 742 38.22 -13.65 80.30
CA PRO A 742 37.91 -12.23 80.00
C PRO A 742 39.06 -11.46 79.28
N GLN A 743 38.78 -10.21 78.85
CA GLN A 743 39.63 -8.98 78.92
C GLN A 743 39.59 -8.10 77.65
N ASP A 744 38.99 -6.93 77.86
CA ASP A 744 39.15 -5.61 77.18
C ASP A 744 40.63 -5.15 77.06
N PRO A 745 40.97 -3.99 76.42
CA PRO A 745 40.13 -3.00 75.71
C PRO A 745 40.69 -2.51 74.34
N SER A 746 39.85 -1.67 73.72
CA SER A 746 39.98 -0.66 72.64
C SER A 746 41.32 0.10 72.52
N PRO A 747 41.56 0.88 71.44
CA PRO A 747 40.72 2.02 70.96
C PRO A 747 39.95 1.78 69.67
#